data_AF-A0AA39E2G0-F1
#
_entry.id   AF-A0AA39E2G0-F1
#
_cell.length_a   1.000
_cell.length_b   1.000
_cell.length_c   1.000
_cell.angle_alpha   90.00
_cell.angle_beta   90.00
_cell.angle_gamma   90.00
#
_symmetry.space_group_name_H-M   'P 1'
#
loop_
_entity.id
_entity.type
_entity.pdbx_description
1 polymer ?
#
loop_
_entity_poly.entity_id
_entity_poly.type
_entity_poly.pdbx_seq_one_letter_code
_entity_poly.pdbx_strand_id
1 'polypeptide(L)'
;MEVERVLRMNGGTGKTSYTNNSRLPRAVIAKAKPVLEENIKEVYAGNMFPECLKVADLGCSSGPNTLIVVSQMLDAIATTCTLLNRRPPALQVFLNDLPGNDFNTLFKSLPSFYEEVKKEKGGRFGAGFIVGAPGSFYGNLFPNNTMRFVHSSYSLHWLSQVSHRSLLYLLNKGNICIAKTSPPGVFKAYFEQFERDFTLLLRWRSEEIVPRGGMVLTVMGSMRSDDPCFHWELLGRALNDMVLQGLVPEAKLDSFNLPYYGPTAEEVRRLIEAQWDPNMNRDEGFDEQESGKFVSDNLRAVGEPMLKHHFGQEIMDDLFSRVTEKIIDCIREVISKAKPILEESMKEVYRNCMFPECLKIADLGCSSGPNTLLVVKEIMDAINAICCCLNCQPPAFQVFLNDLPGNDFNTIFRSLPSFYKEMGKESGGELGQCRLFPGNSMHFVHSSCGLHWLSQVSSKGLGSRTGEALKKGNICLSKASPPGVFKAHFEQFEKDFTLFLSSRAEEIVPGGGMVLTILGSIQSHNPCCIWELVGITLNDMVLQVLQGLIQEAKLDSFNLPLYTPTAEEVRKVIQAEGSFTLKRLQNFSVDWDANMTHDKYTRGEIVANTVRAAEEPTLKSHFGEEIIDDLFARFTDKVIDSMAREKCHSFNLVISLTKNA
;
A
#
# COMPACT_ATOMS: atom_id res chain seq x y z
N MET A 1 20.11 11.38 -23.36
CA MET A 1 20.39 9.97 -23.02
C MET A 1 19.68 9.09 -24.03
N GLU A 2 20.40 8.21 -24.74
CA GLU A 2 19.78 7.21 -25.62
C GLU A 2 19.26 6.05 -24.75
N VAL A 3 17.94 6.01 -24.52
CA VAL A 3 17.32 5.09 -23.56
C VAL A 3 17.61 3.63 -23.90
N GLU A 4 17.51 3.23 -25.17
CA GLU A 4 17.77 1.84 -25.61
C GLU A 4 19.18 1.31 -25.29
N ARG A 5 20.17 2.20 -25.10
CA ARG A 5 21.54 1.81 -24.76
C ARG A 5 21.82 1.77 -23.26
N VAL A 6 21.00 2.44 -22.46
CA VAL A 6 21.30 2.73 -21.05
C VAL A 6 20.26 2.12 -20.10
N LEU A 7 18.99 2.08 -20.51
CA LEU A 7 17.92 1.46 -19.73
C LEU A 7 18.07 -0.05 -19.76
N ARG A 8 18.37 -0.60 -18.58
CA ARG A 8 18.42 -2.02 -18.29
C ARG A 8 18.44 -2.19 -16.77
N MET A 9 18.09 -3.38 -16.30
CA MET A 9 18.25 -3.72 -14.89
C MET A 9 19.69 -4.13 -14.59
N ASN A 10 20.10 -4.09 -13.32
CA ASN A 10 21.41 -4.61 -12.90
C ASN A 10 21.50 -6.11 -13.20
N GLY A 11 22.39 -6.47 -14.14
CA GLY A 11 22.64 -7.85 -14.54
C GLY A 11 23.37 -8.68 -13.48
N GLY A 12 23.59 -9.96 -13.82
CA GLY A 12 24.26 -10.94 -12.97
C GLY A 12 23.45 -11.44 -11.79
N THR A 13 24.15 -12.04 -10.83
CA THR A 13 23.60 -12.71 -9.63
C THR A 13 24.16 -12.14 -8.33
N GLY A 14 24.83 -10.97 -8.40
CA GLY A 14 25.42 -10.29 -7.24
C GLY A 14 24.37 -9.67 -6.32
N LYS A 15 24.81 -9.14 -5.18
CA LYS A 15 23.92 -8.59 -4.15
C LYS A 15 23.00 -7.47 -4.65
N THR A 16 23.48 -6.60 -5.55
CA THR A 16 22.71 -5.48 -6.13
C THR A 16 22.03 -5.83 -7.46
N SER A 17 22.10 -7.10 -7.88
CA SER A 17 21.49 -7.55 -9.14
C SER A 17 19.96 -7.56 -9.05
N TYR A 18 19.30 -7.38 -10.19
CA TYR A 18 17.85 -7.49 -10.29
C TYR A 18 17.35 -8.89 -9.96
N THR A 19 18.12 -9.92 -10.29
CA THR A 19 17.85 -11.32 -9.94
C THR A 19 17.54 -11.48 -8.44
N ASN A 20 18.28 -10.79 -7.56
CA ASN A 20 18.14 -10.89 -6.11
C ASN A 20 17.18 -9.85 -5.49
N ASN A 21 16.87 -8.77 -6.22
CA ASN A 21 16.09 -7.62 -5.72
C ASN A 21 14.82 -7.37 -6.53
N SER A 22 14.17 -8.44 -7.01
CA SER A 22 12.95 -8.37 -7.84
C SER A 22 11.74 -9.07 -7.19
N ARG A 23 11.68 -9.04 -5.85
CA ARG A 23 10.56 -9.62 -5.08
C ARG A 23 9.24 -8.87 -5.32
N LEU A 24 9.28 -7.54 -5.42
CA LEU A 24 8.08 -6.74 -5.68
C LEU A 24 7.42 -7.09 -7.03
N PRO A 25 8.15 -7.10 -8.18
CA PRO A 25 7.59 -7.59 -9.43
C PRO A 25 7.07 -9.04 -9.35
N ARG A 26 7.68 -9.89 -8.53
CA ARG A 26 7.21 -11.27 -8.33
C ARG A 26 5.84 -11.34 -7.62
N ALA A 27 5.64 -10.53 -6.59
CA ALA A 27 4.36 -10.44 -5.91
C ALA A 27 3.25 -9.95 -6.86
N VAL A 28 3.58 -8.99 -7.73
CA VAL A 28 2.66 -8.46 -8.75
C VAL A 28 2.28 -9.54 -9.76
N ILE A 29 3.27 -10.29 -10.27
CA ILE A 29 3.02 -11.45 -11.16
C ILE A 29 2.09 -12.47 -10.49
N ALA A 30 2.30 -12.76 -9.20
CA ALA A 30 1.44 -13.67 -8.46
C ALA A 30 0.00 -13.16 -8.33
N LYS A 31 -0.21 -11.84 -8.17
CA LYS A 31 -1.55 -11.22 -8.14
C LYS A 31 -2.21 -11.17 -9.52
N ALA A 32 -1.45 -10.95 -10.59
CA ALA A 32 -1.95 -10.94 -11.96
C ALA A 32 -2.24 -12.35 -12.52
N LYS A 33 -1.81 -13.40 -11.81
CA LYS A 33 -1.97 -14.80 -12.23
C LYS A 33 -3.40 -15.19 -12.64
N PRO A 34 -4.48 -14.84 -11.91
CA PRO A 34 -5.84 -15.22 -12.31
C PRO A 34 -6.24 -14.64 -13.67
N VAL A 35 -5.89 -13.36 -13.91
CA VAL A 35 -6.16 -12.67 -15.19
C VAL A 35 -5.40 -13.34 -16.33
N LEU A 36 -4.15 -13.73 -16.09
CA LEU A 36 -3.33 -14.48 -17.03
C LEU A 36 -3.96 -15.83 -17.38
N GLU A 37 -4.37 -16.60 -16.38
CA GLU A 37 -4.98 -17.93 -16.57
C GLU A 37 -6.30 -17.87 -17.35
N GLU A 38 -7.15 -16.89 -17.03
CA GLU A 38 -8.42 -16.66 -17.72
C GLU A 38 -8.20 -16.29 -19.20
N ASN A 39 -7.32 -15.33 -19.48
CA ASN A 39 -7.03 -14.90 -20.85
C ASN A 39 -6.41 -16.02 -21.69
N ILE A 40 -5.51 -16.82 -21.12
CA ILE A 40 -4.93 -17.98 -21.84
C ILE A 40 -6.01 -19.00 -22.16
N LYS A 41 -6.92 -19.26 -21.23
CA LYS A 41 -8.04 -20.18 -21.43
C LYS A 41 -8.93 -19.70 -22.58
N GLU A 42 -9.27 -18.42 -22.64
CA GLU A 42 -10.08 -17.84 -23.71
C GLU A 42 -9.40 -17.91 -25.09
N VAL A 43 -8.14 -17.47 -25.16
CA VAL A 43 -7.35 -17.48 -26.40
C VAL A 43 -7.20 -18.91 -26.93
N TYR A 44 -6.97 -19.88 -26.05
CA TYR A 44 -6.83 -21.27 -26.45
C TYR A 44 -8.17 -21.93 -26.83
N ALA A 45 -9.26 -21.60 -26.12
CA ALA A 45 -10.60 -22.15 -26.38
C ALA A 45 -11.26 -21.58 -27.66
N GLY A 46 -10.74 -20.49 -28.23
CA GLY A 46 -11.27 -19.81 -29.42
C GLY A 46 -11.25 -20.60 -30.75
N ASN A 47 -11.29 -21.93 -30.78
CA ASN A 47 -11.42 -22.79 -31.97
C ASN A 47 -10.23 -22.82 -32.97
N MET A 48 -8.99 -22.50 -32.58
CA MET A 48 -7.83 -22.51 -33.49
C MET A 48 -6.67 -23.46 -33.13
N PHE A 49 -6.81 -24.25 -32.06
CA PHE A 49 -5.89 -25.32 -31.56
C PHE A 49 -4.62 -25.54 -32.39
N PRO A 50 -3.61 -24.67 -32.26
CA PRO A 50 -2.42 -24.75 -33.10
C PRO A 50 -1.53 -25.92 -32.69
N GLU A 51 -0.76 -26.46 -33.63
CA GLU A 51 0.31 -27.41 -33.30
C GLU A 51 1.43 -26.77 -32.46
N CYS A 52 1.67 -25.46 -32.67
CA CYS A 52 2.63 -24.66 -31.92
C CYS A 52 2.00 -23.34 -31.44
N LEU A 53 1.99 -23.14 -30.13
CA LEU A 53 1.56 -21.91 -29.49
C LEU A 53 2.77 -20.98 -29.33
N LYS A 54 2.72 -19.82 -29.99
CA LYS A 54 3.77 -18.79 -29.90
C LYS A 54 3.35 -17.71 -28.91
N VAL A 55 4.14 -17.53 -27.86
CA VAL A 55 3.90 -16.55 -26.80
C VAL A 55 5.12 -15.66 -26.61
N ALA A 56 4.93 -14.40 -26.21
CA ALA A 56 6.02 -13.50 -25.88
C ALA A 56 5.85 -12.89 -24.48
N ASP A 57 6.99 -12.66 -23.81
CA ASP A 57 7.09 -11.83 -22.61
C ASP A 57 7.92 -10.58 -22.94
N LEU A 58 7.31 -9.40 -22.88
CA LEU A 58 7.90 -8.12 -23.28
C LEU A 58 8.43 -7.37 -22.06
N GLY A 59 9.76 -7.18 -22.03
CA GLY A 59 10.48 -6.65 -20.88
C GLY A 59 10.78 -7.73 -19.83
N CYS A 60 11.41 -8.82 -20.26
CA CYS A 60 11.66 -10.00 -19.42
C CYS A 60 12.74 -9.80 -18.35
N SER A 61 13.56 -8.76 -18.48
CA SER A 61 14.75 -8.50 -17.67
C SER A 61 15.73 -9.68 -17.65
N SER A 62 16.56 -9.79 -16.61
CA SER A 62 17.55 -10.86 -16.41
C SER A 62 17.22 -11.77 -15.21
N GLY A 63 16.14 -11.47 -14.49
CA GLY A 63 15.74 -12.15 -13.25
C GLY A 63 14.85 -13.38 -13.48
N PRO A 64 14.55 -14.15 -12.42
CA PRO A 64 13.78 -15.39 -12.53
C PRO A 64 12.30 -15.18 -12.85
N ASN A 65 11.80 -13.94 -12.71
CA ASN A 65 10.38 -13.63 -12.78
C ASN A 65 9.75 -13.96 -14.15
N THR A 66 10.49 -13.77 -15.26
CA THR A 66 10.00 -14.16 -16.59
C THR A 66 9.75 -15.66 -16.71
N LEU A 67 10.62 -16.50 -16.13
CA LEU A 67 10.45 -17.95 -16.15
C LEU A 67 9.29 -18.42 -15.26
N ILE A 68 9.00 -17.68 -14.18
CA ILE A 68 7.79 -17.90 -13.36
C ILE A 68 6.53 -17.67 -14.20
N VAL A 69 6.47 -16.56 -14.95
CA VAL A 69 5.35 -16.28 -15.87
C VAL A 69 5.21 -17.39 -16.91
N VAL A 70 6.31 -17.81 -17.54
CA VAL A 70 6.30 -18.91 -18.52
C VAL A 70 5.79 -20.21 -17.89
N SER A 71 6.17 -20.51 -16.65
CA SER A 71 5.64 -21.66 -15.92
C SER A 71 4.13 -21.54 -15.69
N GLN A 72 3.64 -20.38 -15.25
CA GLN A 72 2.20 -20.15 -15.04
C GLN A 72 1.41 -20.27 -16.35
N MET A 73 1.95 -19.75 -17.46
CA MET A 73 1.35 -19.90 -18.79
C MET A 73 1.22 -21.37 -19.18
N LEU A 74 2.30 -22.15 -18.98
CA LEU A 74 2.27 -23.59 -19.19
C LEU A 74 1.14 -24.24 -18.38
N ASP A 75 1.03 -23.96 -17.07
CA ASP A 75 -0.03 -24.55 -16.23
C ASP A 75 -1.44 -24.21 -16.71
N ALA A 76 -1.67 -22.96 -17.11
CA ALA A 76 -2.94 -22.51 -17.69
C ALA A 76 -3.27 -23.28 -18.98
N ILE A 77 -2.28 -23.47 -19.87
CA ILE A 77 -2.45 -24.23 -21.12
C ILE A 77 -2.75 -25.70 -20.82
N ALA A 78 -1.99 -26.36 -19.94
CA ALA A 78 -2.23 -27.76 -19.59
C ALA A 78 -3.61 -27.98 -18.96
N THR A 79 -4.01 -27.09 -18.05
CA THR A 79 -5.32 -27.14 -17.41
C THR A 79 -6.42 -27.01 -18.46
N THR A 80 -6.30 -26.03 -19.35
CA THR A 80 -7.26 -25.82 -20.44
C THR A 80 -7.31 -27.02 -21.40
N CYS A 81 -6.16 -27.59 -21.78
CA CYS A 81 -6.10 -28.78 -22.61
C CYS A 81 -6.78 -29.99 -21.96
N THR A 82 -6.58 -30.17 -20.65
CA THR A 82 -7.22 -31.23 -19.88
C THR A 82 -8.74 -31.07 -19.88
N LEU A 83 -9.24 -29.85 -19.63
CA LEU A 83 -10.67 -29.53 -19.67
C LEU A 83 -11.30 -29.77 -21.05
N LEU A 84 -10.55 -29.50 -22.12
CA LEU A 84 -11.00 -29.69 -23.50
C LEU A 84 -10.71 -31.09 -24.05
N ASN A 85 -10.18 -32.01 -23.22
CA ASN A 85 -9.75 -33.35 -23.61
C ASN A 85 -8.80 -33.38 -24.83
N ARG A 86 -7.80 -32.49 -24.82
CA ARG A 86 -6.78 -32.37 -25.87
C ARG A 86 -5.36 -32.52 -25.31
N ARG A 87 -4.42 -32.82 -26.19
CA ARG A 87 -2.99 -32.78 -25.87
C ARG A 87 -2.48 -31.32 -25.91
N PRO A 88 -1.58 -30.93 -25.00
CA PRO A 88 -0.92 -29.63 -25.08
C PRO A 88 -0.13 -29.46 -26.39
N PRO A 89 -0.10 -28.25 -26.98
CA PRO A 89 0.67 -27.97 -28.19
C PRO A 89 2.18 -27.87 -27.86
N ALA A 90 3.02 -27.81 -28.90
CA ALA A 90 4.38 -27.29 -28.74
C ALA A 90 4.31 -25.83 -28.29
N LEU A 91 5.27 -25.38 -27.48
CA LEU A 91 5.32 -24.00 -27.01
C LEU A 91 6.60 -23.33 -27.52
N GLN A 92 6.45 -22.17 -28.13
CA GLN A 92 7.57 -21.29 -28.46
C GLN A 92 7.42 -19.98 -27.70
N VAL A 93 8.36 -19.71 -26.81
CA VAL A 93 8.35 -18.55 -25.91
C VAL A 93 9.43 -17.58 -26.34
N PHE A 94 9.04 -16.34 -26.63
CA PHE A 94 9.96 -15.25 -26.94
C PHE A 94 10.15 -14.36 -25.71
N LEU A 95 11.37 -14.31 -25.20
CA LEU A 95 11.75 -13.43 -24.10
C LEU A 95 12.35 -12.17 -24.72
N ASN A 96 11.62 -11.07 -24.67
CA ASN A 96 12.01 -9.79 -25.23
C ASN A 96 12.50 -8.83 -24.14
N ASP A 97 13.59 -8.13 -24.43
CA ASP A 97 14.05 -6.98 -23.67
C ASP A 97 14.96 -6.13 -24.58
N LEU A 98 15.42 -4.97 -24.09
CA LEU A 98 16.36 -4.13 -24.81
C LEU A 98 17.71 -4.85 -25.04
N PRO A 99 18.46 -4.51 -26.11
CA PRO A 99 19.72 -5.19 -26.44
C PRO A 99 20.78 -5.15 -25.33
N GLY A 100 20.72 -4.15 -24.44
CA GLY A 100 21.63 -4.01 -23.31
C GLY A 100 21.37 -4.95 -22.12
N ASN A 101 20.24 -5.68 -22.13
CA ASN A 101 19.84 -6.60 -21.07
C ASN A 101 20.78 -7.82 -20.95
N ASP A 102 20.86 -8.41 -19.76
CA ASP A 102 21.69 -9.57 -19.48
C ASP A 102 20.98 -10.90 -19.80
N PHE A 103 20.78 -11.14 -21.10
CA PHE A 103 20.26 -12.42 -21.60
C PHE A 103 21.15 -13.60 -21.23
N ASN A 104 22.45 -13.39 -21.00
CA ASN A 104 23.37 -14.47 -20.65
C ASN A 104 23.03 -15.07 -19.29
N THR A 105 22.73 -14.22 -18.29
CA THR A 105 22.29 -14.71 -16.97
C THR A 105 20.96 -15.46 -17.08
N LEU A 106 20.02 -14.97 -17.88
CA LEU A 106 18.76 -15.64 -18.14
C LEU A 106 18.94 -16.99 -18.88
N PHE A 107 19.80 -17.06 -19.88
CA PHE A 107 20.05 -18.31 -20.62
C PHE A 107 20.77 -19.36 -19.78
N LYS A 108 21.61 -18.94 -18.83
CA LYS A 108 22.26 -19.85 -17.87
C LYS A 108 21.26 -20.52 -16.93
N SER A 109 20.09 -19.96 -16.68
CA SER A 109 19.06 -20.58 -15.81
C SER A 109 18.12 -21.54 -16.55
N LEU A 110 18.10 -21.52 -17.89
CA LEU A 110 17.22 -22.37 -18.69
C LEU A 110 17.38 -23.88 -18.45
N PRO A 111 18.60 -24.45 -18.31
CA PRO A 111 18.74 -25.89 -18.05
C PRO A 111 17.97 -26.33 -16.80
N SER A 112 18.15 -25.61 -15.68
CA SER A 112 17.46 -25.91 -14.41
C SER A 112 15.95 -25.74 -14.54
N PHE A 113 15.49 -24.69 -15.23
CA PHE A 113 14.07 -24.49 -15.52
C PHE A 113 13.45 -25.66 -16.28
N TYR A 114 14.12 -26.16 -17.33
CA TYR A 114 13.60 -27.30 -18.09
C TYR A 114 13.56 -28.59 -17.25
N GLU A 115 14.52 -28.80 -16.34
CA GLU A 115 14.49 -29.93 -15.40
C GLU A 115 13.31 -29.84 -14.43
N GLU A 116 13.05 -28.66 -13.87
CA GLU A 116 11.90 -28.40 -12.99
C GLU A 116 10.58 -28.64 -13.71
N VAL A 117 10.40 -28.06 -14.91
CA VAL A 117 9.21 -28.27 -15.73
C VAL A 117 9.00 -29.75 -16.05
N LYS A 118 10.07 -30.48 -16.38
CA LYS A 118 9.99 -31.93 -16.65
C LYS A 118 9.57 -32.72 -15.42
N LYS A 119 10.11 -32.37 -14.25
CA LYS A 119 9.83 -33.03 -12.96
C LYS A 119 8.40 -32.76 -12.49
N GLU A 120 7.95 -31.51 -12.52
CA GLU A 120 6.65 -31.09 -11.99
C GLU A 120 5.51 -31.41 -12.95
N LYS A 121 5.74 -31.23 -14.26
CA LYS A 121 4.68 -31.31 -15.29
C LYS A 121 4.71 -32.61 -16.08
N GLY A 122 5.56 -33.57 -15.69
CA GLY A 122 5.53 -34.97 -16.13
C GLY A 122 5.69 -35.19 -17.65
N GLY A 123 6.38 -34.29 -18.35
CA GLY A 123 6.55 -34.37 -19.82
C GLY A 123 5.23 -34.21 -20.61
N ARG A 124 4.20 -33.60 -20.01
CA ARG A 124 2.89 -33.38 -20.64
C ARG A 124 2.91 -32.44 -21.84
N PHE A 125 3.91 -31.57 -21.92
CA PHE A 125 4.10 -30.63 -23.03
C PHE A 125 4.99 -31.24 -24.10
N GLY A 126 4.76 -30.87 -25.36
CA GLY A 126 5.71 -31.13 -26.44
C GLY A 126 7.03 -30.38 -26.23
N ALA A 127 7.90 -30.34 -27.25
CA ALA A 127 9.13 -29.55 -27.18
C ALA A 127 8.79 -28.06 -26.91
N GLY A 128 9.31 -27.53 -25.79
CA GLY A 128 9.24 -26.12 -25.42
C GLY A 128 10.52 -25.40 -25.83
N PHE A 129 10.40 -24.32 -26.58
CA PHE A 129 11.54 -23.55 -27.09
C PHE A 129 11.51 -22.13 -26.56
N ILE A 130 12.46 -21.78 -25.71
CA ILE A 130 12.68 -20.41 -25.27
C ILE A 130 13.69 -19.73 -26.20
N VAL A 131 13.34 -18.55 -26.70
CA VAL A 131 14.13 -17.74 -27.64
C VAL A 131 14.28 -16.33 -27.09
N GLY A 132 15.47 -15.74 -27.15
CA GLY A 132 15.65 -14.32 -26.88
C GLY A 132 15.32 -13.46 -28.10
N ALA A 133 14.58 -12.37 -27.89
CA ALA A 133 14.20 -11.42 -28.93
C ALA A 133 14.65 -10.00 -28.52
N PRO A 134 15.94 -9.65 -28.65
CA PRO A 134 16.44 -8.34 -28.24
C PRO A 134 15.91 -7.23 -29.14
N GLY A 135 15.35 -6.18 -28.55
CA GLY A 135 14.79 -5.04 -29.28
C GLY A 135 13.76 -4.27 -28.46
N SER A 136 13.51 -3.01 -28.84
CA SER A 136 12.46 -2.21 -28.22
C SER A 136 11.08 -2.73 -28.62
N PHE A 137 10.22 -2.97 -27.64
CA PHE A 137 8.81 -3.32 -27.89
C PHE A 137 7.99 -2.14 -28.42
N TYR A 138 8.54 -0.94 -28.53
CA TYR A 138 7.92 0.16 -29.27
C TYR A 138 8.12 0.07 -30.79
N GLY A 139 8.89 -0.92 -31.25
CA GLY A 139 9.05 -1.28 -32.66
C GLY A 139 8.46 -2.65 -33.01
N ASN A 140 8.63 -3.01 -34.28
CA ASN A 140 8.37 -4.37 -34.76
C ASN A 140 9.42 -5.34 -34.17
N LEU A 141 8.93 -6.40 -33.53
CA LEU A 141 9.74 -7.48 -32.96
C LEU A 141 9.52 -8.80 -33.69
N PHE A 142 8.30 -9.02 -34.18
CA PHE A 142 7.89 -10.29 -34.78
C PHE A 142 7.27 -10.07 -36.16
N PRO A 143 7.28 -11.10 -37.04
CA PRO A 143 6.54 -11.02 -38.30
C PRO A 143 5.03 -10.94 -38.05
N ASN A 144 4.30 -10.35 -39.00
CA ASN A 144 2.85 -10.15 -38.87
C ASN A 144 2.11 -11.49 -38.68
N ASN A 145 1.04 -11.48 -37.87
CA ASN A 145 0.17 -12.63 -37.61
C ASN A 145 0.94 -13.89 -37.16
N THR A 146 1.96 -13.73 -36.31
CA THR A 146 2.73 -14.87 -35.79
C THR A 146 2.46 -15.17 -34.32
N MET A 147 2.16 -14.16 -33.52
CA MET A 147 2.04 -14.28 -32.07
C MET A 147 0.60 -14.60 -31.67
N ARG A 148 0.41 -15.50 -30.71
CA ARG A 148 -0.94 -15.84 -30.19
C ARG A 148 -1.22 -15.19 -28.84
N PHE A 149 -0.17 -15.03 -28.03
CA PHE A 149 -0.30 -14.43 -26.72
C PHE A 149 0.89 -13.53 -26.44
N VAL A 150 0.64 -12.37 -25.86
CA VAL A 150 1.67 -11.43 -25.43
C VAL A 150 1.44 -11.11 -23.96
N HIS A 151 2.49 -11.22 -23.15
CA HIS A 151 2.51 -10.79 -21.77
C HIS A 151 3.52 -9.67 -21.59
N SER A 152 3.24 -8.77 -20.66
CA SER A 152 4.19 -7.76 -20.22
C SER A 152 3.87 -7.40 -18.78
N SER A 153 4.85 -7.43 -17.89
CA SER A 153 4.69 -6.99 -16.51
C SER A 153 5.81 -6.03 -16.13
N TYR A 154 5.43 -4.86 -15.64
CA TYR A 154 6.34 -3.83 -15.12
C TYR A 154 7.43 -3.39 -16.11
N SER A 155 7.07 -3.27 -17.39
CA SER A 155 7.97 -2.74 -18.43
C SER A 155 7.39 -1.55 -19.20
N LEU A 156 6.06 -1.44 -19.35
CA LEU A 156 5.44 -0.41 -20.18
C LEU A 156 5.43 1.01 -19.60
N HIS A 157 5.79 1.15 -18.32
CA HIS A 157 5.98 2.45 -17.67
C HIS A 157 7.32 3.11 -18.08
N TRP A 158 8.21 2.37 -18.75
CA TRP A 158 9.46 2.90 -19.30
C TRP A 158 9.26 3.49 -20.69
N LEU A 159 9.45 4.79 -20.82
CA LEU A 159 9.30 5.52 -22.08
C LEU A 159 10.41 5.17 -23.08
N SER A 160 10.10 5.25 -24.37
CA SER A 160 11.08 5.04 -25.45
C SER A 160 12.22 6.06 -25.41
N GLN A 161 11.94 7.22 -24.82
CA GLN A 161 12.88 8.32 -24.66
C GLN A 161 12.43 9.30 -23.57
N VAL A 162 13.37 10.10 -23.09
CA VAL A 162 13.04 11.33 -22.35
C VAL A 162 12.35 12.30 -23.33
N SER A 163 11.24 12.92 -22.92
CA SER A 163 10.39 13.73 -23.79
C SER A 163 11.17 14.74 -24.65
N HIS A 164 10.91 14.74 -25.96
CA HIS A 164 11.68 15.48 -26.98
C HIS A 164 11.56 17.01 -26.92
N ARG A 165 10.72 17.58 -26.04
CA ARG A 165 10.63 19.03 -25.90
C ARG A 165 11.99 19.56 -25.42
N SER A 166 12.65 20.34 -26.27
CA SER A 166 14.01 20.90 -26.12
C SER A 166 14.22 21.79 -24.88
N LEU A 167 13.27 21.83 -23.95
CA LEU A 167 13.30 22.61 -22.72
C LEU A 167 12.98 21.77 -21.47
N LEU A 168 12.81 20.44 -21.55
CA LEU A 168 12.45 19.63 -20.36
C LEU A 168 13.49 19.76 -19.24
N TYR A 169 14.79 19.81 -19.59
CA TYR A 169 15.90 20.05 -18.64
C TYR A 169 15.91 21.49 -18.07
N LEU A 170 15.28 22.45 -18.75
CA LEU A 170 15.08 23.81 -18.23
C LEU A 170 13.84 23.92 -17.35
N LEU A 171 12.86 23.02 -17.55
CA LEU A 171 11.56 23.04 -16.89
C LEU A 171 11.52 22.17 -15.62
N ASN A 172 12.31 21.10 -15.55
CA ASN A 172 12.29 20.15 -14.42
C ASN A 172 13.51 20.28 -13.49
N LYS A 173 13.96 21.52 -13.24
CA LYS A 173 15.14 21.79 -12.40
C LYS A 173 15.02 21.18 -11.01
N GLY A 174 16.12 20.64 -10.50
CA GLY A 174 16.17 19.96 -9.21
C GLY A 174 15.39 18.65 -9.13
N ASN A 175 14.82 18.15 -10.23
CA ASN A 175 14.04 16.92 -10.23
C ASN A 175 14.54 15.96 -11.31
N ILE A 176 14.42 14.66 -11.04
CA ILE A 176 14.84 13.60 -11.97
C ILE A 176 13.68 12.89 -12.66
N CYS A 177 12.45 13.10 -12.21
CA CYS A 177 11.24 12.55 -12.77
C CYS A 177 10.15 13.60 -12.70
N ILE A 178 8.93 13.27 -13.12
CA ILE A 178 7.77 14.01 -12.64
C ILE A 178 7.84 14.01 -11.11
N ALA A 179 7.93 15.20 -10.55
CA ALA A 179 7.87 15.45 -9.12
C ALA A 179 6.81 16.52 -8.91
N LYS A 180 6.46 16.75 -7.66
CA LYS A 180 5.36 17.66 -7.35
C LYS A 180 5.69 19.12 -7.51
N THR A 181 6.99 19.42 -7.46
CA THR A 181 7.53 20.73 -7.79
C THR A 181 7.67 20.93 -9.31
N SER A 182 7.43 19.90 -10.12
CA SER A 182 7.46 20.02 -11.58
C SER A 182 6.31 20.90 -12.07
N PRO A 183 6.54 21.79 -13.05
CA PRO A 183 5.47 22.59 -13.62
C PRO A 183 4.51 21.72 -14.47
N PRO A 184 3.24 22.13 -14.66
CA PRO A 184 2.25 21.37 -15.46
C PRO A 184 2.72 20.99 -16.88
N GLY A 185 3.60 21.81 -17.48
CA GLY A 185 4.20 21.52 -18.78
C GLY A 185 5.08 20.27 -18.80
N VAL A 186 5.66 19.87 -17.66
CA VAL A 186 6.44 18.63 -17.51
C VAL A 186 5.49 17.42 -17.51
N PHE A 187 4.44 17.44 -16.70
CA PHE A 187 3.43 16.37 -16.68
C PHE A 187 2.86 16.11 -18.08
N LYS A 188 2.44 17.18 -18.77
CA LYS A 188 1.93 17.10 -20.14
C LYS A 188 2.97 16.50 -21.09
N ALA A 189 4.24 16.89 -20.99
CA ALA A 189 5.30 16.41 -21.87
C ALA A 189 5.61 14.91 -21.68
N TYR A 190 5.50 14.40 -20.45
CA TYR A 190 5.65 12.98 -20.14
C TYR A 190 4.41 12.18 -20.58
N PHE A 191 3.20 12.68 -20.32
CA PHE A 191 1.97 12.04 -20.79
C PHE A 191 1.92 11.96 -22.32
N GLU A 192 2.23 13.05 -23.03
CA GLU A 192 2.32 13.06 -24.51
C GLU A 192 3.34 12.03 -25.02
N GLN A 193 4.43 11.79 -24.28
CA GLN A 193 5.42 10.77 -24.64
C GLN A 193 4.87 9.37 -24.38
N PHE A 194 4.27 9.13 -23.22
CA PHE A 194 3.60 7.87 -22.89
C PHE A 194 2.50 7.52 -23.90
N GLU A 195 1.65 8.46 -24.26
CA GLU A 195 0.57 8.27 -25.24
C GLU A 195 1.12 7.81 -26.59
N ARG A 196 2.19 8.46 -27.08
CA ARG A 196 2.86 8.05 -28.33
C ARG A 196 3.44 6.64 -28.22
N ASP A 197 4.15 6.37 -27.13
CA ASP A 197 4.83 5.10 -26.90
C ASP A 197 3.84 3.95 -26.77
N PHE A 198 2.79 4.13 -25.96
CA PHE A 198 1.74 3.15 -25.78
C PHE A 198 0.94 2.93 -27.07
N THR A 199 0.66 3.98 -27.85
CA THR A 199 0.01 3.84 -29.16
C THR A 199 0.88 3.05 -30.14
N LEU A 200 2.19 3.30 -30.17
CA LEU A 200 3.13 2.54 -31.01
C LEU A 200 3.20 1.07 -30.59
N LEU A 201 3.23 0.79 -29.29
CA LEU A 201 3.15 -0.56 -28.75
C LEU A 201 1.90 -1.25 -29.30
N LEU A 202 0.71 -0.69 -29.09
CA LEU A 202 -0.55 -1.29 -29.53
C LEU A 202 -0.58 -1.54 -31.04
N ARG A 203 -0.12 -0.55 -31.83
CA ARG A 203 -0.06 -0.66 -33.31
C ARG A 203 0.84 -1.81 -33.76
N TRP A 204 2.04 -1.94 -33.19
CA TRP A 204 2.92 -3.04 -33.58
C TRP A 204 2.41 -4.39 -33.10
N ARG A 205 1.89 -4.45 -31.86
CA ARG A 205 1.33 -5.67 -31.31
C ARG A 205 0.09 -6.13 -32.09
N SER A 206 -0.75 -5.23 -32.60
CA SER A 206 -1.90 -5.62 -33.42
C SER A 206 -1.52 -6.24 -34.76
N GLU A 207 -0.39 -5.84 -35.35
CA GLU A 207 0.11 -6.44 -36.60
C GLU A 207 0.73 -7.83 -36.36
N GLU A 208 1.36 -8.01 -35.20
CA GLU A 208 2.09 -9.24 -34.83
C GLU A 208 1.19 -10.33 -34.26
N ILE A 209 0.16 -9.94 -33.50
CA ILE A 209 -0.79 -10.84 -32.86
C ILE A 209 -1.83 -11.31 -33.88
N VAL A 210 -2.05 -12.62 -33.96
CA VAL A 210 -3.06 -13.21 -34.85
C VAL A 210 -4.47 -12.73 -34.47
N PRO A 211 -5.43 -12.74 -35.40
CA PRO A 211 -6.83 -12.52 -35.06
C PRO A 211 -7.26 -13.45 -33.91
N ARG A 212 -7.90 -12.87 -32.88
CA ARG A 212 -8.33 -13.56 -31.64
C ARG A 212 -7.18 -14.03 -30.74
N GLY A 213 -5.95 -13.55 -30.96
CA GLY A 213 -4.89 -13.63 -29.98
C GLY A 213 -5.16 -12.71 -28.78
N GLY A 214 -4.44 -12.93 -27.69
CA GLY A 214 -4.64 -12.17 -26.44
C GLY A 214 -3.37 -11.45 -25.99
N MET A 215 -3.58 -10.47 -25.12
CA MET A 215 -2.51 -9.70 -24.52
C MET A 215 -2.84 -9.38 -23.07
N VAL A 216 -1.91 -9.63 -22.14
CA VAL A 216 -2.03 -9.27 -20.73
C VAL A 216 -0.90 -8.31 -20.38
N LEU A 217 -1.28 -7.10 -19.97
CA LEU A 217 -0.36 -6.02 -19.65
C LEU A 217 -0.54 -5.62 -18.20
N THR A 218 0.54 -5.66 -17.41
CA THR A 218 0.58 -5.16 -16.05
C THR A 218 1.55 -3.98 -15.97
N VAL A 219 1.00 -2.79 -15.76
CA VAL A 219 1.77 -1.53 -15.76
C VAL A 219 1.83 -0.98 -14.34
N MET A 220 2.94 -0.34 -13.99
CA MET A 220 3.03 0.43 -12.76
C MET A 220 2.27 1.73 -13.00
N GLY A 221 1.10 1.86 -12.40
CA GLY A 221 0.25 3.04 -12.56
C GLY A 221 0.38 4.03 -11.41
N SER A 222 -0.25 5.18 -11.60
CA SER A 222 -0.48 6.20 -10.57
C SER A 222 -1.98 6.30 -10.26
N MET A 223 -2.33 6.73 -9.04
CA MET A 223 -3.74 6.96 -8.69
C MET A 223 -4.28 8.22 -9.39
N ARG A 224 -3.44 9.24 -9.57
CA ARG A 224 -3.74 10.47 -10.32
C ARG A 224 -2.64 10.78 -11.34
N SER A 225 -3.00 11.54 -12.37
CA SER A 225 -2.09 11.97 -13.45
C SER A 225 -0.94 12.86 -12.95
N ASP A 226 -1.15 13.50 -11.79
CA ASP A 226 -0.19 14.37 -11.11
C ASP A 226 0.50 13.72 -9.90
N ASP A 227 0.23 12.45 -9.61
CA ASP A 227 0.82 11.70 -8.50
C ASP A 227 2.21 11.15 -8.91
N PRO A 228 3.31 11.70 -8.37
CA PRO A 228 4.64 11.23 -8.73
C PRO A 228 4.95 9.92 -8.03
N CYS A 229 5.76 9.10 -8.70
CA CYS A 229 6.28 7.89 -8.11
C CYS A 229 7.18 8.23 -6.89
N PHE A 230 6.62 8.06 -5.69
CA PHE A 230 7.22 8.34 -4.38
C PHE A 230 8.70 7.88 -4.28
N HIS A 231 8.99 6.68 -4.81
CA HIS A 231 10.32 6.08 -4.79
C HIS A 231 11.36 6.86 -5.62
N TRP A 232 10.98 7.40 -6.78
CA TRP A 232 11.87 8.18 -7.65
C TRP A 232 12.06 9.62 -7.14
N GLU A 233 11.05 10.19 -6.49
CA GLU A 233 11.16 11.52 -5.86
C GLU A 233 12.17 11.50 -4.71
N LEU A 234 12.16 10.46 -3.85
CA LEU A 234 13.14 10.30 -2.77
C LEU A 234 14.58 10.20 -3.30
N LEU A 235 14.77 9.53 -4.44
CA LEU A 235 16.07 9.46 -5.12
C LEU A 235 16.50 10.84 -5.65
N GLY A 236 15.57 11.59 -6.25
CA GLY A 236 15.81 12.98 -6.66
C GLY A 236 16.20 13.88 -5.49
N ARG A 237 15.57 13.72 -4.32
CA ARG A 237 15.92 14.46 -3.10
C ARG A 237 17.30 14.09 -2.58
N ALA A 238 17.66 12.81 -2.58
CA ALA A 238 19.00 12.38 -2.19
C ALA A 238 20.07 12.99 -3.11
N LEU A 239 19.82 13.08 -4.42
CA LEU A 239 20.70 13.77 -5.35
C LEU A 239 20.78 15.28 -5.08
N ASN A 240 19.68 15.95 -4.74
CA ASN A 240 19.70 17.36 -4.33
C ASN A 240 20.57 17.60 -3.10
N ASP A 241 20.47 16.74 -2.08
CA ASP A 241 21.33 16.84 -0.89
C ASP A 241 22.81 16.74 -1.26
N MET A 242 23.14 15.85 -2.21
CA MET A 242 24.50 15.71 -2.73
C MET A 242 24.94 16.93 -3.53
N VAL A 243 24.03 17.60 -4.24
CA VAL A 243 24.31 18.89 -4.90
C VAL A 243 24.60 19.98 -3.86
N LEU A 244 23.78 20.08 -2.81
CA LEU A 244 23.97 21.05 -1.73
C LEU A 244 25.30 20.83 -0.97
N GLN A 245 25.77 19.59 -0.91
CA GLN A 245 27.07 19.23 -0.32
C GLN A 245 28.25 19.36 -1.29
N GLY A 246 28.02 19.74 -2.54
CA GLY A 246 29.06 19.87 -3.57
C GLY A 246 29.61 18.53 -4.10
N LEU A 247 28.95 17.40 -3.79
CA LEU A 247 29.33 16.06 -4.25
C LEU A 247 28.85 15.78 -5.68
N VAL A 248 27.77 16.43 -6.10
CA VAL A 248 27.22 16.35 -7.46
C VAL A 248 27.09 17.77 -8.03
N PRO A 249 27.55 18.05 -9.26
CA PRO A 249 27.28 19.32 -9.90
C PRO A 249 25.78 19.53 -10.14
N GLU A 250 25.23 20.68 -9.79
CA GLU A 250 23.80 21.03 -10.01
C GLU A 250 23.39 20.82 -11.48
N ALA A 251 24.25 21.22 -12.42
CA ALA A 251 24.02 21.02 -13.85
C ALA A 251 23.88 19.54 -14.26
N LYS A 252 24.51 18.60 -13.52
CA LYS A 252 24.31 17.16 -13.75
C LYS A 252 22.94 16.71 -13.27
N LEU A 253 22.45 17.24 -12.14
CA LEU A 253 21.11 16.94 -11.65
C LEU A 253 20.04 17.47 -12.62
N ASP A 254 20.11 18.75 -13.00
CA ASP A 254 19.14 19.41 -13.88
C ASP A 254 19.06 18.79 -15.28
N SER A 255 20.16 18.20 -15.76
CA SER A 255 20.21 17.56 -17.09
C SER A 255 19.70 16.12 -17.09
N PHE A 256 19.45 15.51 -15.93
CA PHE A 256 18.96 14.14 -15.84
C PHE A 256 17.44 14.08 -15.69
N ASN A 257 16.80 13.30 -16.56
CA ASN A 257 15.37 13.00 -16.45
C ASN A 257 15.18 11.51 -16.74
N LEU A 258 14.41 10.83 -15.88
CA LEU A 258 14.07 9.43 -15.99
C LEU A 258 13.06 9.24 -17.12
N PRO A 259 13.26 8.29 -18.04
CA PRO A 259 12.27 7.94 -19.04
C PRO A 259 11.18 7.05 -18.42
N TYR A 260 10.48 7.57 -17.42
CA TYR A 260 9.48 6.83 -16.63
C TYR A 260 8.18 7.62 -16.58
N TYR A 261 7.05 6.93 -16.79
CA TYR A 261 5.72 7.48 -16.57
C TYR A 261 4.80 6.42 -15.96
N GLY A 262 4.17 6.75 -14.84
CA GLY A 262 3.11 5.93 -14.23
C GLY A 262 1.75 6.45 -14.69
N PRO A 263 1.07 5.81 -15.64
CA PRO A 263 -0.23 6.28 -16.10
C PRO A 263 -1.33 5.95 -15.09
N THR A 264 -2.39 6.74 -15.07
CA THR A 264 -3.63 6.38 -14.37
C THR A 264 -4.41 5.31 -15.11
N ALA A 265 -5.28 4.60 -14.39
CA ALA A 265 -6.21 3.67 -15.01
C ALA A 265 -7.08 4.36 -16.07
N GLU A 266 -7.51 5.60 -15.83
CA GLU A 266 -8.29 6.41 -16.77
C GLU A 266 -7.50 6.78 -18.03
N GLU A 267 -6.23 7.18 -17.89
CA GLU A 267 -5.35 7.45 -19.03
C GLU A 267 -5.15 6.22 -19.90
N VAL A 268 -4.97 5.04 -19.30
CA VAL A 268 -4.90 3.79 -20.05
C VAL A 268 -6.25 3.46 -20.69
N ARG A 269 -7.39 3.64 -19.98
CA ARG A 269 -8.74 3.40 -20.52
C ARG A 269 -9.09 4.28 -21.73
N ARG A 270 -8.61 5.52 -21.75
CA ARG A 270 -8.76 6.40 -22.93
C ARG A 270 -8.04 5.88 -24.16
N LEU A 271 -6.98 5.10 -23.96
CA LEU A 271 -6.19 4.48 -25.02
C LEU A 271 -6.71 3.08 -25.39
N ILE A 272 -7.37 2.37 -24.47
CA ILE A 272 -7.93 1.02 -24.67
C ILE A 272 -9.24 0.79 -23.89
N GLU A 273 -10.23 0.15 -24.51
CA GLU A 273 -11.41 -0.38 -23.79
C GLU A 273 -11.03 -1.68 -23.04
N ALA A 274 -10.62 -1.60 -21.76
CA ALA A 274 -10.15 -2.76 -20.99
C ALA A 274 -10.77 -2.87 -19.58
N GLN A 275 -10.86 -4.10 -19.08
CA GLN A 275 -11.28 -4.42 -17.70
C GLN A 275 -10.12 -4.17 -16.72
N TRP A 276 -10.43 -3.63 -15.53
CA TRP A 276 -9.48 -3.22 -14.50
C TRP A 276 -9.88 -3.78 -13.13
N ASP A 277 -8.90 -4.27 -12.35
CA ASP A 277 -9.08 -4.69 -10.96
C ASP A 277 -8.38 -3.70 -10.01
N PRO A 278 -9.13 -2.94 -9.17
CA PRO A 278 -8.59 -1.90 -8.30
C PRO A 278 -7.97 -2.43 -6.98
N ASN A 279 -8.05 -3.73 -6.68
CA ASN A 279 -7.66 -4.25 -5.36
C ASN A 279 -6.18 -4.71 -5.29
N MET A 280 -5.24 -3.76 -5.24
CA MET A 280 -3.81 -4.05 -5.02
C MET A 280 -3.30 -3.55 -3.66
N ASN A 281 -3.73 -4.21 -2.57
CA ASN A 281 -3.10 -4.01 -1.26
C ASN A 281 -1.70 -4.65 -1.20
N ARG A 282 -0.73 -3.97 -0.57
CA ARG A 282 0.64 -4.47 -0.36
C ARG A 282 0.72 -5.12 1.01
N ASP A 283 1.10 -6.39 1.04
CA ASP A 283 1.38 -7.14 2.26
C ASP A 283 2.77 -7.73 2.21
N GLU A 284 3.72 -7.09 2.91
CA GLU A 284 4.90 -7.76 3.42
C GLU A 284 5.16 -7.22 4.84
N GLY A 285 5.69 -8.09 5.72
CA GLY A 285 6.02 -7.78 7.11
C GLY A 285 7.00 -6.61 7.20
N PHE A 286 6.86 -5.81 8.25
CA PHE A 286 7.60 -4.57 8.42
C PHE A 286 8.73 -4.77 9.44
N ASP A 287 9.93 -4.49 8.99
CA ASP A 287 11.05 -4.07 9.83
C ASP A 287 11.55 -2.77 9.23
N GLU A 288 11.61 -1.67 9.98
CA GLU A 288 11.85 -0.34 9.40
C GLU A 288 13.15 -0.28 8.57
N GLN A 289 14.19 -0.93 9.11
CA GLN A 289 15.53 -0.90 8.55
C GLN A 289 15.67 -1.89 7.38
N GLU A 290 15.11 -3.08 7.49
CA GLU A 290 15.04 -4.05 6.39
C GLU A 290 14.12 -3.56 5.28
N SER A 291 13.00 -2.90 5.59
CA SER A 291 12.04 -2.34 4.62
C SER A 291 12.64 -1.17 3.86
N GLY A 292 13.24 -0.21 4.58
CA GLY A 292 13.91 0.92 3.95
C GLY A 292 15.05 0.48 3.04
N LYS A 293 15.84 -0.49 3.50
CA LYS A 293 16.91 -1.10 2.70
C LYS A 293 16.38 -1.92 1.53
N PHE A 294 15.32 -2.70 1.72
CA PHE A 294 14.70 -3.52 0.67
C PHE A 294 14.17 -2.65 -0.48
N VAL A 295 13.47 -1.56 -0.15
CA VAL A 295 12.96 -0.60 -1.13
C VAL A 295 14.12 0.08 -1.86
N SER A 296 15.17 0.48 -1.12
CA SER A 296 16.39 1.06 -1.70
C SER A 296 17.13 0.08 -2.62
N ASP A 297 17.28 -1.19 -2.22
CA ASP A 297 17.95 -2.23 -3.00
C ASP A 297 17.15 -2.58 -4.28
N ASN A 298 15.81 -2.55 -4.24
CA ASN A 298 14.96 -2.65 -5.43
C ASN A 298 15.17 -1.44 -6.37
N LEU A 299 15.11 -0.22 -5.83
CA LEU A 299 15.38 1.02 -6.56
C LEU A 299 16.77 0.98 -7.21
N ARG A 300 17.77 0.49 -6.49
CA ARG A 300 19.14 0.33 -6.97
C ARG A 300 19.22 -0.66 -8.12
N ALA A 301 18.63 -1.83 -7.97
CA ALA A 301 18.64 -2.85 -9.01
C ALA A 301 17.97 -2.39 -10.32
N VAL A 302 17.05 -1.41 -10.25
CA VAL A 302 16.32 -0.86 -11.38
C VAL A 302 17.00 0.39 -11.97
N GLY A 303 17.40 1.33 -11.11
CA GLY A 303 17.87 2.66 -11.53
C GLY A 303 19.38 2.81 -11.67
N GLU A 304 20.20 1.96 -11.03
CA GLU A 304 21.66 2.12 -10.97
C GLU A 304 22.32 2.21 -12.36
N PRO A 305 21.96 1.41 -13.39
CA PRO A 305 22.59 1.52 -14.71
C PRO A 305 22.45 2.91 -15.35
N MET A 306 21.27 3.53 -15.24
CA MET A 306 21.03 4.89 -15.76
C MET A 306 21.76 5.95 -14.93
N LEU A 307 21.68 5.84 -13.61
CA LEU A 307 22.32 6.78 -12.70
C LEU A 307 23.85 6.72 -12.81
N LYS A 308 24.42 5.51 -12.89
CA LYS A 308 25.85 5.27 -13.11
C LYS A 308 26.33 5.86 -14.43
N HIS A 309 25.55 5.72 -15.50
CA HIS A 309 25.90 6.28 -16.80
C HIS A 309 25.98 7.81 -16.76
N HIS A 310 25.05 8.47 -16.06
CA HIS A 310 24.96 9.94 -16.04
C HIS A 310 25.83 10.59 -14.96
N PHE A 311 25.79 10.07 -13.74
CA PHE A 311 26.45 10.66 -12.58
C PHE A 311 27.83 10.05 -12.28
N GLY A 312 28.07 8.80 -12.72
CA GLY A 312 29.31 8.05 -12.47
C GLY A 312 29.16 7.00 -11.37
N GLN A 313 30.01 5.97 -11.39
CA GLN A 313 29.98 4.88 -10.39
C GLN A 313 30.28 5.35 -8.97
N GLU A 314 31.13 6.37 -8.83
CA GLU A 314 31.71 6.82 -7.57
C GLU A 314 30.66 7.27 -6.55
N ILE A 315 29.52 7.79 -7.02
CA ILE A 315 28.47 8.30 -6.13
C ILE A 315 27.41 7.26 -5.78
N MET A 316 27.38 6.09 -6.43
CA MET A 316 26.24 5.16 -6.33
C MET A 316 26.04 4.63 -4.91
N ASP A 317 27.12 4.24 -4.22
CA ASP A 317 27.01 3.71 -2.86
C ASP A 317 26.53 4.76 -1.85
N ASP A 318 27.05 5.99 -1.94
CA ASP A 318 26.60 7.10 -1.08
C ASP A 318 25.16 7.50 -1.40
N LEU A 319 24.79 7.59 -2.69
CA LEU A 319 23.43 7.90 -3.13
C LEU A 319 22.42 6.91 -2.54
N PHE A 320 22.63 5.61 -2.73
CA PHE A 320 21.69 4.59 -2.23
C PHE A 320 21.72 4.43 -0.71
N SER A 321 22.82 4.78 -0.04
CA SER A 321 22.85 4.93 1.42
C SER A 321 21.90 6.05 1.88
N ARG A 322 21.98 7.23 1.26
CA ARG A 322 21.10 8.37 1.57
C ARG A 322 19.63 8.10 1.24
N VAL A 323 19.35 7.42 0.13
CA VAL A 323 17.99 6.98 -0.21
C VAL A 323 17.44 6.05 0.87
N THR A 324 18.26 5.11 1.35
CA THR A 324 17.88 4.21 2.44
C THR A 324 17.51 4.99 3.71
N GLU A 325 18.36 5.90 4.17
CA GLU A 325 18.08 6.71 5.36
C GLU A 325 16.82 7.57 5.20
N LYS A 326 16.62 8.20 4.03
CA LYS A 326 15.39 8.98 3.77
C LYS A 326 14.12 8.13 3.84
N ILE A 327 14.16 6.90 3.35
CA ILE A 327 13.02 5.97 3.45
C ILE A 327 12.78 5.58 4.91
N ILE A 328 13.85 5.30 5.67
CA ILE A 328 13.79 4.93 7.08
C ILE A 328 13.27 6.09 7.95
N ASP A 329 13.70 7.32 7.71
CA ASP A 329 13.26 8.49 8.49
C ASP A 329 11.76 8.74 8.33
N CYS A 330 11.21 8.56 7.12
CA CYS A 330 9.76 8.60 6.89
C CYS A 330 9.00 7.55 7.71
N ILE A 331 9.61 6.38 7.91
CA ILE A 331 9.03 5.29 8.69
C ILE A 331 9.09 5.59 10.21
N ARG A 332 10.24 6.10 10.70
CA ARG A 332 10.53 6.32 12.13
C ARG A 332 9.70 7.41 12.81
N GLU A 333 9.32 8.46 12.09
CA GLU A 333 8.67 9.63 12.68
C GLU A 333 7.37 9.26 13.43
N VAL A 334 6.58 8.33 12.88
CA VAL A 334 5.31 7.87 13.46
C VAL A 334 5.52 6.97 14.67
N ILE A 335 6.53 6.11 14.65
CA ILE A 335 6.79 5.10 15.69
C ILE A 335 7.42 5.71 16.95
N SER A 336 8.23 6.78 16.79
CA SER A 336 8.99 7.42 17.88
C SER A 336 8.15 7.98 19.05
N LYS A 337 6.88 8.34 18.82
CA LYS A 337 6.01 8.98 19.83
C LYS A 337 5.24 7.99 20.71
N ALA A 338 4.90 6.80 20.19
CA ALA A 338 4.09 5.81 20.90
C ALA A 338 4.94 4.72 21.59
N LYS A 339 6.08 4.36 20.98
CA LYS A 339 6.97 3.28 21.44
C LYS A 339 7.42 3.39 22.91
N PRO A 340 7.87 4.56 23.43
CA PRO A 340 8.36 4.63 24.82
C PRO A 340 7.29 4.30 25.86
N ILE A 341 6.03 4.67 25.60
CA ILE A 341 4.89 4.42 26.50
C ILE A 341 4.55 2.94 26.52
N LEU A 342 4.59 2.30 25.34
CA LEU A 342 4.39 0.86 25.18
C LEU A 342 5.46 0.08 25.95
N GLU A 343 6.74 0.39 25.75
CA GLU A 343 7.85 -0.27 26.45
C GLU A 343 7.77 -0.12 27.97
N GLU A 344 7.48 1.10 28.46
CA GLU A 344 7.33 1.38 29.89
C GLU A 344 6.18 0.57 30.50
N SER A 345 5.03 0.53 29.80
CA SER A 345 3.86 -0.24 30.24
C SER A 345 4.14 -1.74 30.25
N MET A 346 4.85 -2.26 29.24
CA MET A 346 5.24 -3.68 29.20
C MET A 346 6.21 -4.03 30.33
N LYS A 347 7.15 -3.13 30.65
CA LYS A 347 8.08 -3.29 31.79
C LYS A 347 7.33 -3.39 33.11
N GLU A 348 6.29 -2.60 33.29
CA GLU A 348 5.46 -2.63 34.49
C GLU A 348 4.62 -3.92 34.55
N VAL A 349 3.91 -4.26 33.48
CA VAL A 349 3.05 -5.46 33.41
C VAL A 349 3.84 -6.74 33.65
N TYR A 350 5.01 -6.89 33.04
CA TYR A 350 5.81 -8.10 33.19
C TYR A 350 6.28 -8.31 34.63
N ARG A 351 6.58 -7.22 35.36
CA ARG A 351 6.92 -7.29 36.80
C ARG A 351 5.69 -7.53 37.66
N ASN A 352 4.60 -6.81 37.42
CA ASN A 352 3.37 -6.89 38.22
C ASN A 352 2.68 -8.25 38.10
N CYS A 353 2.80 -8.90 36.92
CA CYS A 353 2.32 -10.25 36.70
C CYS A 353 3.30 -11.34 37.17
N MET A 354 4.31 -10.98 37.98
CA MET A 354 5.26 -11.90 38.59
C MET A 354 6.05 -12.74 37.57
N PHE A 355 6.45 -12.13 36.45
CA PHE A 355 7.25 -12.78 35.40
C PHE A 355 6.60 -14.08 34.87
N PRO A 356 5.42 -13.99 34.22
CA PRO A 356 4.67 -15.15 33.80
C PRO A 356 5.45 -15.99 32.79
N GLU A 357 5.41 -17.32 32.91
CA GLU A 357 6.06 -18.23 31.96
C GLU A 357 5.50 -18.11 30.53
N CYS A 358 4.24 -17.68 30.40
CA CYS A 358 3.62 -17.35 29.12
C CYS A 358 2.91 -15.98 29.20
N LEU A 359 3.35 -15.05 28.36
CA LEU A 359 2.77 -13.72 28.24
C LEU A 359 1.71 -13.70 27.13
N LYS A 360 0.48 -13.37 27.53
CA LYS A 360 -0.70 -13.33 26.65
C LYS A 360 -1.06 -11.90 26.29
N ILE A 361 -1.01 -11.58 25.01
CA ILE A 361 -1.15 -10.23 24.46
C ILE A 361 -2.30 -10.20 23.46
N ALA A 362 -3.18 -9.20 23.51
CA ALA A 362 -4.18 -8.97 22.47
C ALA A 362 -3.99 -7.62 21.79
N ASP A 363 -4.08 -7.58 20.46
CA ASP A 363 -4.22 -6.35 19.68
C ASP A 363 -5.66 -6.22 19.17
N LEU A 364 -6.37 -5.19 19.64
CA LEU A 364 -7.80 -4.99 19.41
C LEU A 364 -8.05 -3.86 18.40
N GLY A 365 -8.75 -4.20 17.31
CA GLY A 365 -8.91 -3.35 16.13
C GLY A 365 -7.76 -3.54 15.14
N CYS A 366 -7.26 -4.77 14.99
CA CYS A 366 -6.16 -5.07 14.09
C CYS A 366 -6.63 -5.12 12.63
N SER A 367 -6.29 -4.10 11.85
CA SER A 367 -6.53 -4.12 10.40
C SER A 367 -5.66 -5.18 9.70
N SER A 368 -5.83 -5.33 8.39
CA SER A 368 -5.15 -6.36 7.60
C SER A 368 -3.66 -6.06 7.33
N GLY A 369 -3.20 -4.83 7.60
CA GLY A 369 -1.82 -4.40 7.32
C GLY A 369 -0.77 -4.83 8.35
N PRO A 370 0.53 -4.63 8.07
CA PRO A 370 1.64 -5.13 8.89
C PRO A 370 1.79 -4.45 10.25
N ASN A 371 1.08 -3.34 10.48
CA ASN A 371 1.17 -2.54 11.71
C ASN A 371 0.88 -3.36 12.97
N THR A 372 -0.03 -4.33 12.92
CA THR A 372 -0.35 -5.18 14.07
C THR A 372 0.83 -6.04 14.50
N LEU A 373 1.56 -6.62 13.54
CA LEU A 373 2.73 -7.46 13.81
C LEU A 373 3.93 -6.65 14.32
N LEU A 374 4.02 -5.37 13.94
CA LEU A 374 5.03 -4.47 14.48
C LEU A 374 4.88 -4.22 15.96
N VAL A 375 3.66 -3.90 16.39
CA VAL A 375 3.38 -3.69 17.81
C VAL A 375 3.74 -4.94 18.60
N VAL A 376 3.43 -6.12 18.07
CA VAL A 376 3.78 -7.41 18.68
C VAL A 376 5.29 -7.59 18.77
N LYS A 377 6.05 -7.32 17.70
CA LYS A 377 7.52 -7.36 17.69
C LYS A 377 8.11 -6.44 18.75
N GLU A 378 7.65 -5.19 18.80
CA GLU A 378 8.10 -4.19 19.75
C GLU A 378 7.83 -4.60 21.21
N ILE A 379 6.67 -5.20 21.47
CA ILE A 379 6.36 -5.77 22.80
C ILE A 379 7.33 -6.90 23.14
N MET A 380 7.58 -7.82 22.20
CA MET A 380 8.48 -8.95 22.41
C MET A 380 9.92 -8.47 22.66
N ASP A 381 10.40 -7.50 21.89
CA ASP A 381 11.74 -6.91 22.06
C ASP A 381 11.88 -6.19 23.40
N ALA A 382 10.85 -5.46 23.84
CA ALA A 382 10.85 -4.81 25.15
C ALA A 382 10.97 -5.84 26.29
N ILE A 383 10.24 -6.96 26.20
CA ILE A 383 10.30 -8.04 27.20
C ILE A 383 11.64 -8.77 27.16
N ASN A 384 12.16 -9.06 25.96
CA ASN A 384 13.47 -9.67 25.79
C ASN A 384 14.57 -8.81 26.42
N ALA A 385 14.54 -7.50 26.21
CA ALA A 385 15.48 -6.57 26.82
C ALA A 385 15.41 -6.60 28.36
N ILE A 386 14.21 -6.70 28.94
CA ILE A 386 14.06 -6.86 30.40
C ILE A 386 14.66 -8.18 30.88
N CYS A 387 14.37 -9.28 30.19
CA CYS A 387 14.84 -10.61 30.56
C CYS A 387 16.37 -10.68 30.49
N CYS A 388 16.98 -10.07 29.47
CA CYS A 388 18.42 -9.88 29.37
C CYS A 388 18.99 -9.11 30.57
N CYS A 389 18.38 -7.98 30.95
CA CYS A 389 18.81 -7.18 32.11
C CYS A 389 18.66 -7.93 33.45
N LEU A 390 17.63 -8.78 33.59
CA LEU A 390 17.36 -9.57 34.78
C LEU A 390 18.05 -10.94 34.78
N ASN A 391 18.79 -11.26 33.70
CA ASN A 391 19.43 -12.55 33.46
C ASN A 391 18.46 -13.75 33.61
N CYS A 392 17.24 -13.62 33.08
CA CYS A 392 16.23 -14.67 33.04
C CYS A 392 15.85 -15.05 31.60
N GLN A 393 15.20 -16.20 31.44
CA GLN A 393 14.71 -16.64 30.12
C GLN A 393 13.45 -15.86 29.73
N PRO A 394 13.30 -15.47 28.45
CA PRO A 394 12.06 -14.87 27.94
C PRO A 394 10.87 -15.81 28.08
N PRO A 395 9.65 -15.27 28.29
CA PRO A 395 8.44 -16.09 28.37
C PRO A 395 8.02 -16.61 26.99
N ALA A 396 7.16 -17.62 26.97
CA ALA A 396 6.42 -17.94 25.75
C ALA A 396 5.42 -16.82 25.44
N PHE A 397 5.24 -16.44 24.17
CA PHE A 397 4.27 -15.42 23.79
C PHE A 397 3.05 -16.07 23.14
N GLN A 398 1.87 -15.65 23.57
CA GLN A 398 0.61 -15.98 22.92
C GLN A 398 -0.07 -14.67 22.52
N VAL A 399 -0.26 -14.49 21.21
CA VAL A 399 -0.73 -13.23 20.63
C VAL A 399 -2.09 -13.45 20.00
N PHE A 400 -3.03 -12.58 20.34
CA PHE A 400 -4.41 -12.61 19.88
C PHE A 400 -4.68 -11.37 19.03
N LEU A 401 -5.06 -11.59 17.77
CA LEU A 401 -5.39 -10.52 16.82
C LEU A 401 -6.90 -10.46 16.66
N ASN A 402 -7.51 -9.33 16.98
CA ASN A 402 -8.97 -9.16 16.95
C ASN A 402 -9.42 -7.93 16.16
N ASP A 403 -10.42 -8.12 15.31
CA ASP A 403 -11.17 -7.08 14.59
C ASP A 403 -12.60 -7.58 14.27
N LEU A 404 -13.40 -6.75 13.59
CA LEU A 404 -14.74 -7.06 13.13
C LEU A 404 -14.73 -8.19 12.08
N PRO A 405 -15.84 -8.94 11.91
CA PRO A 405 -15.91 -10.06 10.95
C PRO A 405 -15.66 -9.67 9.48
N GLY A 406 -15.78 -8.38 9.15
CA GLY A 406 -15.49 -7.84 7.82
C GLY A 406 -14.00 -7.61 7.54
N ASN A 407 -13.11 -7.79 8.53
CA ASN A 407 -11.67 -7.65 8.35
C ASN A 407 -11.07 -8.83 7.57
N ASP A 408 -10.03 -8.59 6.78
CA ASP A 408 -9.33 -9.63 6.02
C ASP A 408 -8.21 -10.27 6.85
N PHE A 409 -8.58 -11.17 7.77
CA PHE A 409 -7.62 -11.94 8.56
C PHE A 409 -6.72 -12.86 7.71
N ASN A 410 -7.16 -13.28 6.51
CA ASN A 410 -6.36 -14.14 5.64
C ASN A 410 -5.07 -13.44 5.21
N THR A 411 -5.15 -12.13 5.01
CA THR A 411 -4.01 -11.30 4.66
C THR A 411 -2.98 -11.25 5.81
N ILE A 412 -3.43 -11.06 7.05
CA ILE A 412 -2.56 -11.12 8.23
C ILE A 412 -1.92 -12.52 8.35
N PHE A 413 -2.69 -13.59 8.19
CA PHE A 413 -2.17 -14.97 8.30
C PHE A 413 -1.09 -15.31 7.25
N ARG A 414 -1.16 -14.72 6.06
CA ARG A 414 -0.12 -14.88 5.02
C ARG A 414 1.21 -14.21 5.39
N SER A 415 1.20 -13.21 6.26
CA SER A 415 2.40 -12.48 6.71
C SER A 415 3.10 -13.11 7.93
N LEU A 416 2.44 -14.04 8.63
CA LEU A 416 2.98 -14.74 9.80
C LEU A 416 4.27 -15.54 9.52
N PRO A 417 4.43 -16.27 8.40
CA PRO A 417 5.66 -17.02 8.14
C PRO A 417 6.93 -16.14 8.04
N SER A 418 6.83 -14.94 7.46
CA SER A 418 7.94 -13.96 7.43
C SER A 418 8.27 -13.46 8.83
N PHE A 419 7.24 -13.11 9.61
CA PHE A 419 7.39 -12.66 10.99
C PHE A 419 8.06 -13.73 11.88
N TYR A 420 7.64 -15.00 11.81
CA TYR A 420 8.27 -16.07 12.59
C TYR A 420 9.70 -16.39 12.14
N LYS A 421 10.01 -16.20 10.86
CA LYS A 421 11.37 -16.37 10.32
C LYS A 421 12.33 -15.30 10.83
N GLU A 422 11.85 -14.07 11.02
CA GLU A 422 12.59 -12.99 11.68
C GLU A 422 12.75 -13.25 13.19
N MET A 423 11.75 -13.84 13.84
CA MET A 423 11.72 -14.10 15.29
C MET A 423 12.32 -15.44 15.72
N GLY A 424 12.67 -16.33 14.79
CA GLY A 424 13.41 -17.57 15.03
C GLY A 424 12.64 -18.75 15.64
N LYS A 425 11.29 -18.76 15.70
CA LYS A 425 10.47 -19.90 16.19
C LYS A 425 9.06 -19.96 15.58
N GLU A 426 8.54 -21.18 15.38
CA GLU A 426 7.19 -21.50 14.89
C GLU A 426 6.20 -21.77 16.05
N SER A 427 5.03 -21.11 16.07
CA SER A 427 3.79 -21.65 16.70
C SER A 427 2.58 -20.73 16.43
N GLY A 428 1.48 -21.30 15.91
CA GLY A 428 0.24 -20.59 15.54
C GLY A 428 -0.90 -20.69 16.56
N GLY A 429 -1.94 -19.86 16.37
CA GLY A 429 -3.18 -19.88 17.15
C GLY A 429 -4.37 -19.19 16.46
N GLU A 430 -5.58 -19.68 16.74
CA GLU A 430 -6.90 -19.24 16.22
C GLU A 430 -7.71 -18.42 17.26
N LEU A 431 -8.75 -17.68 16.82
CA LEU A 431 -9.68 -16.89 17.67
C LEU A 431 -11.11 -16.73 17.13
N GLY A 432 -12.06 -16.51 18.06
CA GLY A 432 -13.47 -16.10 17.87
C GLY A 432 -13.97 -15.14 18.98
N GLN A 433 -15.17 -14.54 18.83
CA GLN A 433 -15.63 -13.25 19.40
C GLN A 433 -16.52 -13.23 20.68
N CYS A 434 -16.46 -12.06 21.36
CA CYS A 434 -17.19 -11.44 22.50
C CYS A 434 -17.28 -12.17 23.87
N ARG A 435 -16.89 -11.44 24.94
CA ARG A 435 -15.75 -11.83 25.78
C ARG A 435 -14.69 -12.45 24.87
N LEU A 436 -13.77 -11.62 24.42
CA LEU A 436 -12.75 -12.10 23.48
C LEU A 436 -11.93 -13.19 24.14
N PHE A 437 -11.78 -13.08 25.46
CA PHE A 437 -10.96 -13.98 26.24
C PHE A 437 -11.70 -14.47 27.50
N PRO A 438 -11.34 -15.65 28.02
CA PRO A 438 -11.77 -16.07 29.34
C PRO A 438 -11.37 -15.06 30.43
N GLY A 439 -12.06 -15.08 31.57
CA GLY A 439 -11.75 -14.16 32.68
C GLY A 439 -10.34 -14.39 33.24
N ASN A 440 -9.65 -13.31 33.62
CA ASN A 440 -8.27 -13.33 34.13
C ASN A 440 -7.31 -14.18 33.28
N SER A 441 -7.38 -14.04 31.97
CA SER A 441 -6.55 -14.82 31.04
C SER A 441 -5.56 -13.97 30.23
N MET A 442 -5.72 -12.65 30.19
CA MET A 442 -4.87 -11.75 29.40
C MET A 442 -3.90 -10.98 30.28
N HIS A 443 -2.65 -10.82 29.83
CA HIS A 443 -1.65 -10.03 30.56
C HIS A 443 -1.58 -8.61 30.03
N PHE A 444 -1.68 -8.45 28.71
CA PHE A 444 -1.58 -7.16 28.06
C PHE A 444 -2.60 -7.01 26.93
N VAL A 445 -3.19 -5.82 26.83
CA VAL A 445 -4.08 -5.45 25.73
C VAL A 445 -3.55 -4.18 25.05
N HIS A 446 -3.49 -4.19 23.73
CA HIS A 446 -3.19 -3.03 22.90
C HIS A 446 -4.41 -2.70 22.03
N SER A 447 -4.63 -1.42 21.77
CA SER A 447 -5.55 -0.98 20.71
C SER A 447 -5.06 0.36 20.17
N SER A 448 -4.99 0.50 18.85
CA SER A 448 -4.61 1.75 18.21
C SER A 448 -5.62 2.13 17.14
N CYS A 449 -6.15 3.35 17.23
CA CYS A 449 -7.11 3.91 16.28
C CYS A 449 -8.41 3.10 16.08
N GLY A 450 -8.81 2.29 17.06
CA GLY A 450 -10.06 1.51 17.01
C GLY A 450 -11.23 2.07 17.85
N LEU A 451 -10.95 2.83 18.91
CA LEU A 451 -11.96 3.16 19.94
C LEU A 451 -12.66 4.52 19.76
N HIS A 452 -12.31 5.27 18.72
CA HIS A 452 -13.03 6.50 18.35
C HIS A 452 -14.28 6.21 17.50
N TRP A 453 -14.40 4.98 16.99
CA TRP A 453 -15.59 4.48 16.31
C TRP A 453 -16.65 4.08 17.34
N LEU A 454 -17.85 4.66 17.19
CA LEU A 454 -19.01 4.34 18.02
C LEU A 454 -19.61 3.01 17.57
N SER A 455 -20.13 2.23 18.52
CA SER A 455 -20.79 0.95 18.23
C SER A 455 -22.07 1.12 17.40
N GLN A 456 -22.66 2.31 17.44
CA GLN A 456 -23.86 2.68 16.72
C GLN A 456 -23.95 4.21 16.57
N VAL A 457 -24.64 4.67 15.53
CA VAL A 457 -25.00 6.09 15.40
C VAL A 457 -25.95 6.47 16.55
N SER A 458 -25.65 7.56 17.27
CA SER A 458 -26.47 7.98 18.42
C SER A 458 -27.89 8.37 17.97
N SER A 459 -28.87 7.53 18.31
CA SER A 459 -30.29 7.75 18.00
C SER A 459 -31.06 8.42 19.13
N LYS A 460 -30.48 8.47 20.34
CA LYS A 460 -31.12 9.04 21.54
C LYS A 460 -30.74 10.51 21.69
N GLY A 461 -31.72 11.38 21.42
CA GLY A 461 -31.56 12.83 21.29
C GLY A 461 -32.32 13.39 20.08
N LEU A 462 -32.68 12.51 19.14
CA LEU A 462 -33.58 12.77 18.00
C LEU A 462 -35.03 12.88 18.51
N GLY A 463 -35.37 14.00 19.13
CA GLY A 463 -36.74 14.33 19.52
C GLY A 463 -37.59 14.65 18.29
N SER A 464 -37.98 13.65 17.51
CA SER A 464 -39.03 13.69 16.50
C SER A 464 -39.28 12.29 15.95
N ARG A 465 -40.53 11.93 15.67
CA ARG A 465 -40.91 10.71 14.93
C ARG A 465 -40.37 10.67 13.48
N THR A 466 -39.64 11.70 13.07
CA THR A 466 -38.77 11.76 11.90
C THR A 466 -37.39 12.23 12.38
N GLY A 467 -36.35 11.41 12.29
CA GLY A 467 -34.98 11.77 12.66
C GLY A 467 -34.33 12.84 11.76
N GLU A 468 -35.13 13.67 11.09
CA GLU A 468 -34.79 14.43 9.88
C GLU A 468 -34.23 15.85 10.10
N ALA A 469 -34.04 16.34 11.34
CA ALA A 469 -33.95 17.80 11.54
C ALA A 469 -32.64 18.39 12.11
N LEU A 470 -31.65 17.63 12.62
CA LEU A 470 -30.55 18.24 13.41
C LEU A 470 -29.14 18.17 12.82
N LYS A 471 -28.92 17.41 11.74
CA LYS A 471 -27.65 17.36 11.00
C LYS A 471 -27.87 17.55 9.49
N LYS A 472 -28.82 18.40 9.12
CA LYS A 472 -29.14 18.65 7.72
C LYS A 472 -27.87 19.08 6.96
N GLY A 473 -27.50 18.31 5.95
CA GLY A 473 -26.32 18.58 5.12
C GLY A 473 -24.95 18.27 5.74
N ASN A 474 -24.86 17.52 6.85
CA ASN A 474 -23.56 17.15 7.44
C ASN A 474 -23.52 15.70 7.95
N ILE A 475 -22.39 15.01 7.77
CA ILE A 475 -22.27 13.56 8.03
C ILE A 475 -21.63 13.22 9.38
N CYS A 476 -20.95 14.18 10.01
CA CYS A 476 -20.27 14.02 11.30
C CYS A 476 -20.55 15.23 12.22
N LEU A 477 -20.04 15.18 13.46
CA LEU A 477 -20.05 16.35 14.34
C LEU A 477 -19.21 17.47 13.73
N SER A 478 -19.72 18.70 13.81
CA SER A 478 -19.01 19.92 13.43
C SER A 478 -19.25 21.04 14.44
N LYS A 479 -18.50 22.13 14.34
CA LYS A 479 -18.69 23.34 15.17
C LYS A 479 -20.13 23.87 15.13
N ALA A 480 -20.85 23.65 14.04
CA ALA A 480 -22.24 24.07 13.86
C ALA A 480 -23.27 23.11 14.48
N SER A 481 -22.84 21.96 15.00
CA SER A 481 -23.75 20.96 15.59
C SER A 481 -24.34 21.46 16.91
N PRO A 482 -25.65 21.29 17.15
CA PRO A 482 -26.27 21.70 18.40
C PRO A 482 -25.68 20.99 19.62
N PRO A 483 -25.60 21.64 20.80
CA PRO A 483 -25.06 21.03 22.03
C PRO A 483 -25.71 19.69 22.39
N GLY A 484 -27.00 19.51 22.11
CA GLY A 484 -27.71 18.24 22.32
C GLY A 484 -27.18 17.08 21.47
N VAL A 485 -26.67 17.36 20.27
CA VAL A 485 -26.08 16.35 19.37
C VAL A 485 -24.69 15.93 19.87
N PHE A 486 -23.87 16.89 20.30
CA PHE A 486 -22.58 16.60 20.95
C PHE A 486 -22.78 15.73 22.20
N LYS A 487 -23.75 16.10 23.05
CA LYS A 487 -24.08 15.34 24.25
C LYS A 487 -24.47 13.89 23.93
N ALA A 488 -25.31 13.67 22.92
CA ALA A 488 -25.74 12.33 22.50
C ALA A 488 -24.57 11.46 22.00
N HIS A 489 -23.62 12.03 21.24
CA HIS A 489 -22.44 11.28 20.79
C HIS A 489 -21.48 10.99 21.95
N PHE A 490 -21.30 11.94 22.88
CA PHE A 490 -20.53 11.70 24.09
C PHE A 490 -21.16 10.63 24.97
N GLU A 491 -22.48 10.65 25.21
CA GLU A 491 -23.18 9.60 25.97
C GLU A 491 -23.04 8.21 25.32
N GLN A 492 -23.03 8.15 23.98
CA GLN A 492 -22.77 6.91 23.25
C GLN A 492 -21.31 6.45 23.38
N PHE A 493 -20.35 7.37 23.24
CA PHE A 493 -18.92 7.08 23.47
C PHE A 493 -18.67 6.60 24.91
N GLU A 494 -19.22 7.30 25.91
CA GLU A 494 -19.12 6.94 27.32
C GLU A 494 -19.64 5.52 27.55
N LYS A 495 -20.82 5.19 27.03
CA LYS A 495 -21.37 3.84 27.10
C LYS A 495 -20.46 2.80 26.47
N ASP A 496 -19.97 3.05 25.25
CA ASP A 496 -19.13 2.11 24.50
C ASP A 496 -17.78 1.90 25.19
N PHE A 497 -17.17 2.99 25.66
CA PHE A 497 -15.87 2.97 26.32
C PHE A 497 -15.95 2.37 27.73
N THR A 498 -17.00 2.64 28.50
CA THR A 498 -17.26 1.96 29.80
C THR A 498 -17.49 0.47 29.60
N LEU A 499 -18.24 0.06 28.56
CA LEU A 499 -18.43 -1.35 28.25
C LEU A 499 -17.10 -2.01 27.85
N PHE A 500 -16.29 -1.33 27.03
CA PHE A 500 -14.96 -1.78 26.67
C PHE A 500 -14.10 -1.98 27.92
N LEU A 501 -13.98 -0.97 28.79
CA LEU A 501 -13.19 -1.04 30.03
C LEU A 501 -13.67 -2.18 30.94
N SER A 502 -14.96 -2.25 31.26
CA SER A 502 -15.48 -3.31 32.14
C SER A 502 -15.27 -4.72 31.56
N SER A 503 -15.43 -4.90 30.25
CA SER A 503 -15.12 -6.17 29.58
C SER A 503 -13.63 -6.53 29.69
N ARG A 504 -12.73 -5.57 29.42
CA ARG A 504 -11.28 -5.78 29.55
C ARG A 504 -10.86 -6.03 30.99
N ALA A 505 -11.53 -5.40 31.96
CA ALA A 505 -11.29 -5.63 33.37
C ALA A 505 -11.56 -7.07 33.78
N GLU A 506 -12.60 -7.71 33.24
CA GLU A 506 -12.85 -9.12 33.51
C GLU A 506 -11.81 -10.06 32.87
N GLU A 507 -11.27 -9.69 31.71
CA GLU A 507 -10.36 -10.51 30.90
C GLU A 507 -8.89 -10.41 31.35
N ILE A 508 -8.44 -9.22 31.75
CA ILE A 508 -7.05 -8.95 32.13
C ILE A 508 -6.75 -9.50 33.53
N VAL A 509 -5.56 -10.05 33.78
CA VAL A 509 -5.15 -10.52 35.12
C VAL A 509 -4.87 -9.35 36.07
N PRO A 510 -5.02 -9.51 37.40
CA PRO A 510 -4.54 -8.49 38.36
C PRO A 510 -3.08 -8.13 38.09
N GLY A 511 -2.77 -6.83 38.03
CA GLY A 511 -1.43 -6.34 37.66
C GLY A 511 -1.12 -6.31 36.16
N GLY A 512 -2.01 -6.86 35.32
CA GLY A 512 -1.97 -6.72 33.87
C GLY A 512 -2.26 -5.29 33.42
N GLY A 513 -2.04 -4.99 32.14
CA GLY A 513 -2.11 -3.61 31.64
C GLY A 513 -2.64 -3.48 30.23
N MET A 514 -2.90 -2.23 29.85
CA MET A 514 -3.44 -1.88 28.55
C MET A 514 -2.86 -0.57 28.04
N VAL A 515 -2.51 -0.52 26.76
CA VAL A 515 -2.12 0.71 26.05
C VAL A 515 -3.09 0.99 24.93
N LEU A 516 -3.69 2.18 24.93
CA LEU A 516 -4.68 2.62 23.96
C LEU A 516 -4.18 3.87 23.23
N THR A 517 -4.32 3.89 21.91
CA THR A 517 -4.17 5.12 21.10
C THR A 517 -5.50 5.44 20.44
N ILE A 518 -6.05 6.63 20.69
CA ILE A 518 -7.34 7.06 20.12
C ILE A 518 -7.23 8.45 19.52
N LEU A 519 -7.99 8.71 18.45
CA LEU A 519 -8.19 10.06 17.96
C LEU A 519 -8.93 10.85 19.04
N GLY A 520 -8.40 12.00 19.41
CA GLY A 520 -8.96 12.87 20.42
C GLY A 520 -9.29 14.25 19.90
N SER A 521 -9.79 15.10 20.79
CA SER A 521 -10.04 16.52 20.53
C SER A 521 -9.42 17.39 21.62
N ILE A 522 -9.05 18.62 21.25
CA ILE A 522 -8.60 19.66 22.19
C ILE A 522 -9.80 20.21 22.98
N GLN A 523 -10.98 20.32 22.35
CA GLN A 523 -12.22 20.80 22.96
C GLN A 523 -13.42 20.02 22.44
N SER A 524 -14.36 19.68 23.32
CA SER A 524 -15.54 18.85 23.00
C SER A 524 -16.43 19.43 21.89
N HIS A 525 -16.40 20.74 21.64
CA HIS A 525 -17.20 21.44 20.63
C HIS A 525 -16.38 21.98 19.44
N ASN A 526 -15.12 21.56 19.30
CA ASN A 526 -14.24 21.95 18.20
C ASN A 526 -13.49 20.73 17.65
N PRO A 527 -14.21 19.78 17.01
CA PRO A 527 -13.55 18.68 16.34
C PRO A 527 -12.92 19.24 15.05
N CYS A 528 -11.62 19.58 15.05
CA CYS A 528 -10.90 19.83 13.79
C CYS A 528 -10.81 18.52 13.02
N CYS A 529 -11.86 18.23 12.25
CA CYS A 529 -12.17 16.89 11.79
C CYS A 529 -12.06 16.84 10.27
N ILE A 530 -11.10 16.08 9.77
CA ILE A 530 -10.96 15.75 8.35
C ILE A 530 -12.27 15.23 7.73
N TRP A 531 -13.10 14.56 8.53
CA TRP A 531 -14.41 14.03 8.15
C TRP A 531 -15.47 15.11 7.87
N GLU A 532 -15.31 16.32 8.42
CA GLU A 532 -16.18 17.46 8.10
C GLU A 532 -16.00 17.88 6.64
N LEU A 533 -14.76 17.82 6.12
CA LEU A 533 -14.48 18.10 4.71
C LEU A 533 -15.14 17.07 3.77
N VAL A 534 -15.29 15.80 4.19
CA VAL A 534 -16.05 14.79 3.44
C VAL A 534 -17.53 15.18 3.39
N GLY A 535 -18.10 15.58 4.53
CA GLY A 535 -19.48 16.07 4.61
C GLY A 535 -19.74 17.29 3.73
N ILE A 536 -18.84 18.28 3.76
CA ILE A 536 -18.89 19.46 2.88
C ILE A 536 -18.81 19.06 1.41
N THR A 537 -17.97 18.07 1.07
CA THR A 537 -17.85 17.58 -0.31
C THR A 537 -19.15 16.93 -0.80
N LEU A 538 -19.76 16.07 0.02
CA LEU A 538 -21.05 15.46 -0.29
C LEU A 538 -22.16 16.51 -0.42
N ASN A 539 -22.16 17.53 0.44
CA ASN A 539 -23.13 18.64 0.36
C ASN A 539 -22.99 19.43 -0.95
N ASP A 540 -21.77 19.74 -1.37
CA ASP A 540 -21.52 20.39 -2.67
C ASP A 540 -22.01 19.57 -3.86
N MET A 541 -21.92 18.23 -3.78
CA MET A 541 -22.43 17.32 -4.80
C MET A 541 -23.97 17.28 -4.84
N VAL A 542 -24.65 17.57 -3.72
CA VAL A 542 -26.11 17.77 -3.67
C VAL A 542 -26.50 19.12 -4.32
N LEU A 543 -25.73 20.19 -4.07
CA LEU A 543 -26.07 21.56 -4.48
C LEU A 543 -25.73 21.90 -5.95
N GLN A 544 -25.02 21.04 -6.70
CA GLN A 544 -24.63 21.32 -8.08
C GLN A 544 -25.82 21.33 -9.07
N VAL A 545 -26.08 22.54 -9.58
CA VAL A 545 -27.28 22.98 -10.33
C VAL A 545 -27.53 22.26 -11.67
N LEU A 546 -26.57 21.49 -12.20
CA LEU A 546 -26.73 20.85 -13.51
C LEU A 546 -27.12 19.36 -13.46
N GLN A 547 -26.89 18.61 -12.37
CA GLN A 547 -27.18 17.16 -12.36
C GLN A 547 -27.57 16.51 -11.01
N GLY A 548 -27.39 17.14 -9.84
CA GLY A 548 -27.78 16.54 -8.55
C GLY A 548 -27.29 15.09 -8.34
N LEU A 549 -25.96 14.90 -8.32
CA LEU A 549 -25.31 13.58 -8.29
C LEU A 549 -25.68 12.74 -7.06
N ILE A 550 -26.11 13.40 -5.98
CA ILE A 550 -26.56 12.77 -4.73
C ILE A 550 -27.91 13.38 -4.35
N GLN A 551 -28.85 12.54 -3.91
CA GLN A 551 -30.11 13.00 -3.36
C GLN A 551 -29.90 13.60 -1.96
N GLU A 552 -30.45 14.79 -1.69
CA GLU A 552 -30.36 15.45 -0.37
C GLU A 552 -30.80 14.52 0.77
N ALA A 553 -31.88 13.75 0.57
CA ALA A 553 -32.35 12.76 1.54
C ALA A 553 -31.33 11.64 1.83
N LYS A 554 -30.53 11.22 0.84
CA LYS A 554 -29.46 10.24 1.05
C LYS A 554 -28.34 10.82 1.91
N LEU A 555 -27.96 12.08 1.67
CA LEU A 555 -26.99 12.79 2.51
C LEU A 555 -27.49 12.94 3.95
N ASP A 556 -28.73 13.42 4.13
CA ASP A 556 -29.32 13.65 5.45
C ASP A 556 -29.51 12.34 6.27
N SER A 557 -29.66 11.20 5.58
CA SER A 557 -29.75 9.88 6.22
C SER A 557 -28.39 9.29 6.62
N PHE A 558 -27.28 9.81 6.11
CA PHE A 558 -25.94 9.26 6.37
C PHE A 558 -25.31 9.89 7.61
N ASN A 559 -24.77 9.05 8.50
CA ASN A 559 -24.08 9.50 9.70
C ASN A 559 -22.86 8.63 9.97
N LEU A 560 -21.69 9.27 10.06
CA LEU A 560 -20.47 8.61 10.51
C LEU A 560 -20.56 8.34 12.02
N PRO A 561 -20.42 7.07 12.47
CA PRO A 561 -20.43 6.71 13.87
C PRO A 561 -19.07 7.04 14.51
N LEU A 562 -18.73 8.32 14.60
CA LEU A 562 -17.43 8.80 15.05
C LEU A 562 -17.58 9.79 16.21
N TYR A 563 -16.75 9.63 17.24
CA TYR A 563 -16.57 10.63 18.29
C TYR A 563 -15.10 10.75 18.69
N THR A 564 -14.59 11.98 18.78
CA THR A 564 -13.21 12.27 19.19
C THR A 564 -13.20 12.89 20.59
N PRO A 565 -13.00 12.08 21.65
CA PRO A 565 -13.11 12.56 23.02
C PRO A 565 -11.95 13.48 23.42
N THR A 566 -12.18 14.33 24.42
CA THR A 566 -11.10 15.09 25.08
C THR A 566 -10.35 14.24 26.11
N ALA A 567 -9.13 14.63 26.45
CA ALA A 567 -8.36 13.96 27.50
C ALA A 567 -9.12 13.95 28.86
N GLU A 568 -9.89 15.00 29.14
CA GLU A 568 -10.68 15.11 30.36
C GLU A 568 -11.91 14.19 30.35
N GLU A 569 -12.59 14.07 29.21
CA GLU A 569 -13.68 13.12 29.00
C GLU A 569 -13.20 11.68 29.21
N VAL A 570 -12.09 11.30 28.56
CA VAL A 570 -11.46 9.98 28.72
C VAL A 570 -11.12 9.70 30.19
N ARG A 571 -10.49 10.68 30.87
CA ARG A 571 -10.11 10.56 32.29
C ARG A 571 -11.33 10.31 33.17
N LYS A 572 -12.41 11.06 32.96
CA LYS A 572 -13.66 10.91 33.73
C LYS A 572 -14.28 9.53 33.54
N VAL A 573 -14.36 9.03 32.32
CA VAL A 573 -14.93 7.70 32.04
C VAL A 573 -14.10 6.60 32.70
N ILE A 574 -12.76 6.67 32.63
CA ILE A 574 -11.87 5.70 33.31
C ILE A 574 -12.05 5.74 34.83
N GLN A 575 -12.12 6.94 35.42
CA GLN A 575 -12.31 7.12 36.86
C GLN A 575 -13.68 6.65 37.33
N ALA A 576 -14.72 6.89 36.53
CA ALA A 576 -16.09 6.48 36.84
C ALA A 576 -16.28 4.96 36.76
N GLU A 577 -15.63 4.30 35.80
CA GLU A 577 -15.67 2.83 35.67
C GLU A 577 -14.85 2.15 36.79
N GLY A 578 -13.65 2.66 37.08
CA GLY A 578 -12.91 2.36 38.31
C GLY A 578 -12.11 1.05 38.34
N SER A 579 -12.12 0.22 37.30
CA SER A 579 -11.40 -1.06 37.27
C SER A 579 -9.91 -0.92 36.94
N PHE A 580 -9.49 0.23 36.42
CA PHE A 580 -8.11 0.50 36.01
C PHE A 580 -7.53 1.73 36.68
N THR A 581 -6.25 1.65 37.03
CA THR A 581 -5.43 2.81 37.38
C THR A 581 -4.86 3.45 36.11
N LEU A 582 -5.14 4.73 35.90
CA LEU A 582 -4.54 5.52 34.84
C LEU A 582 -3.08 5.84 35.17
N LYS A 583 -2.13 5.23 34.44
CA LYS A 583 -0.68 5.45 34.61
C LYS A 583 -0.20 6.65 33.84
N ARG A 584 -0.60 6.74 32.56
CA ARG A 584 -0.20 7.82 31.67
C ARG A 584 -1.34 8.19 30.72
N LEU A 585 -1.54 9.48 30.54
CA LEU A 585 -2.42 10.04 29.51
C LEU A 585 -1.65 11.16 28.84
N GLN A 586 -1.16 10.90 27.63
CA GLN A 586 -0.40 11.87 26.85
C GLN A 586 -1.17 12.20 25.58
N ASN A 587 -1.13 13.47 25.20
CA ASN A 587 -1.60 13.90 23.90
C ASN A 587 -0.43 14.30 22.99
N PHE A 588 -0.62 14.11 21.70
CA PHE A 588 0.26 14.67 20.68
C PHE A 588 -0.51 14.96 19.41
N SER A 589 -0.05 15.95 18.67
CA SER A 589 -0.54 16.21 17.31
C SER A 589 0.36 15.55 16.27
N VAL A 590 -0.28 15.14 15.19
CA VAL A 590 0.34 14.70 13.93
C VAL A 590 -0.37 15.48 12.84
N ASP A 591 0.35 16.17 11.97
CA ASP A 591 -0.29 16.82 10.81
C ASP A 591 -1.03 15.74 10.00
N TRP A 592 -2.13 16.07 9.30
CA TRP A 592 -2.94 15.04 8.61
C TRP A 592 -2.13 14.17 7.65
N ASP A 593 -1.08 14.74 7.09
CA ASP A 593 -0.11 14.10 6.21
C ASP A 593 1.08 13.51 6.97
N ALA A 594 0.99 13.25 8.27
CA ALA A 594 2.09 12.73 9.08
C ALA A 594 3.36 13.60 9.08
N ASN A 595 3.21 14.93 9.09
CA ASN A 595 4.30 15.93 9.01
C ASN A 595 5.20 15.78 7.77
N MET A 596 4.65 15.20 6.72
CA MET A 596 5.37 14.95 5.49
C MET A 596 5.89 16.24 4.87
N THR A 597 7.16 16.24 4.49
CA THR A 597 7.81 17.34 3.77
C THR A 597 7.49 17.26 2.27
N HIS A 598 6.21 17.28 1.92
CA HIS A 598 5.69 17.28 0.55
C HIS A 598 5.03 18.64 0.26
N ASP A 599 4.77 18.95 -1.00
CA ASP A 599 3.99 20.11 -1.41
C ASP A 599 2.50 19.92 -1.07
N LYS A 600 1.74 21.01 -1.09
CA LYS A 600 0.35 21.02 -0.64
C LYS A 600 -0.57 20.05 -1.40
N TYR A 601 -0.31 19.75 -2.68
CA TYR A 601 -1.23 18.95 -3.50
C TYR A 601 -1.22 17.49 -3.07
N THR A 602 -0.06 16.88 -2.93
CA THR A 602 0.02 15.48 -2.52
C THR A 602 0.00 15.25 -1.04
N ARG A 603 0.38 16.24 -0.24
CA ARG A 603 -0.08 16.22 1.15
C ARG A 603 -1.61 16.07 1.17
N GLY A 604 -2.33 16.76 0.29
CA GLY A 604 -3.78 16.65 0.19
C GLY A 604 -4.27 15.31 -0.36
N GLU A 605 -3.60 14.76 -1.37
CA GLU A 605 -3.94 13.45 -1.93
C GLU A 605 -3.66 12.29 -0.97
N ILE A 606 -2.51 12.28 -0.30
CA ILE A 606 -2.17 11.26 0.72
C ILE A 606 -3.24 11.26 1.80
N VAL A 607 -3.61 12.44 2.25
CA VAL A 607 -4.68 12.64 3.22
C VAL A 607 -6.02 12.14 2.65
N ALA A 608 -6.33 12.43 1.39
CA ALA A 608 -7.54 11.95 0.73
C ALA A 608 -7.61 10.43 0.59
N ASN A 609 -6.52 9.79 0.16
CA ASN A 609 -6.42 8.34 0.00
C ASN A 609 -6.45 7.63 1.36
N THR A 610 -5.90 8.23 2.42
CA THR A 610 -6.01 7.71 3.78
C THR A 610 -7.46 7.66 4.26
N VAL A 611 -8.22 8.73 4.01
CA VAL A 611 -9.66 8.79 4.31
C VAL A 611 -10.44 7.82 3.43
N ARG A 612 -10.07 7.72 2.14
CA ARG A 612 -10.69 6.78 1.18
C ARG A 612 -10.53 5.34 1.62
N ALA A 613 -9.34 4.92 2.00
CA ALA A 613 -9.10 3.56 2.49
C ALA A 613 -9.95 3.19 3.72
N ALA A 614 -10.24 4.17 4.59
CA ALA A 614 -11.06 3.97 5.78
C ALA A 614 -12.58 3.94 5.48
N GLU A 615 -13.07 4.83 4.62
CA GLU A 615 -14.53 5.06 4.46
C GLU A 615 -15.12 4.66 3.12
N GLU A 616 -14.33 4.34 2.09
CA GLU A 616 -14.85 3.95 0.79
C GLU A 616 -15.86 2.80 0.86
N PRO A 617 -15.66 1.71 1.64
CA PRO A 617 -16.66 0.65 1.74
C PRO A 617 -18.02 1.16 2.26
N THR A 618 -17.99 2.01 3.29
CA THR A 618 -19.19 2.59 3.92
C THR A 618 -19.89 3.57 2.97
N LEU A 619 -19.14 4.47 2.36
CA LEU A 619 -19.65 5.47 1.41
C LEU A 619 -20.20 4.81 0.14
N LYS A 620 -19.50 3.81 -0.39
CA LYS A 620 -19.92 3.03 -1.57
C LYS A 620 -21.21 2.27 -1.31
N SER A 621 -21.35 1.67 -0.13
CA SER A 621 -22.57 0.97 0.27
C SER A 621 -23.80 1.89 0.35
N HIS A 622 -23.64 3.10 0.87
CA HIS A 622 -24.76 4.03 1.08
C HIS A 622 -25.09 4.90 -0.15
N PHE A 623 -24.08 5.44 -0.80
CA PHE A 623 -24.25 6.40 -1.90
C PHE A 623 -24.13 5.77 -3.30
N GLY A 624 -23.50 4.60 -3.41
CA GLY A 624 -23.23 3.90 -4.67
C GLY A 624 -21.80 4.12 -5.17
N GLU A 625 -21.30 3.17 -5.96
CA GLU A 625 -19.93 3.16 -6.49
C GLU A 625 -19.63 4.33 -7.43
N GLU A 626 -20.63 4.75 -8.21
CA GLU A 626 -20.45 5.72 -9.30
C GLU A 626 -20.03 7.11 -8.82
N ILE A 627 -20.28 7.44 -7.55
CA ILE A 627 -19.96 8.76 -6.99
C ILE A 627 -18.60 8.81 -6.29
N ILE A 628 -17.96 7.66 -6.03
CA ILE A 628 -16.82 7.58 -5.11
C ILE A 628 -15.59 8.28 -5.68
N ASP A 629 -15.26 8.07 -6.95
CA ASP A 629 -14.10 8.71 -7.57
C ASP A 629 -14.27 10.23 -7.65
N ASP A 630 -15.46 10.72 -8.03
CA ASP A 630 -15.76 12.15 -8.07
C ASP A 630 -15.76 12.78 -6.67
N LEU A 631 -16.31 12.08 -5.68
CA LEU A 631 -16.27 12.49 -4.27
C LEU A 631 -14.84 12.69 -3.79
N PHE A 632 -13.97 11.69 -3.97
CA PHE A 632 -12.60 11.76 -3.48
C PHE A 632 -11.71 12.74 -4.28
N ALA A 633 -11.99 12.95 -5.56
CA ALA A 633 -11.34 14.00 -6.34
C ALA A 633 -11.63 15.40 -5.76
N ARG A 634 -12.91 15.72 -5.55
CA ARG A 634 -13.36 17.00 -4.97
C ARG A 634 -12.91 17.16 -3.52
N PHE A 635 -12.93 16.07 -2.75
CA PHE A 635 -12.46 16.04 -1.38
C PHE A 635 -10.97 16.39 -1.31
N THR A 636 -10.16 15.85 -2.21
CA THR A 636 -8.73 16.17 -2.30
C THR A 636 -8.51 17.68 -2.47
N ASP A 637 -9.24 18.33 -3.38
CA ASP A 637 -9.12 19.78 -3.60
C ASP A 637 -9.44 20.58 -2.31
N LYS A 638 -10.46 20.16 -1.57
CA LYS A 638 -10.82 20.79 -0.29
C LYS A 638 -9.77 20.59 0.79
N VAL A 639 -9.17 19.39 0.87
CA VAL A 639 -8.07 19.13 1.80
C VAL A 639 -6.88 20.04 1.49
N ILE A 640 -6.48 20.16 0.21
CA ILE A 640 -5.39 21.04 -0.22
C ILE A 640 -5.66 22.49 0.19
N ASP A 641 -6.88 22.95 -0.07
CA ASP A 641 -7.33 24.29 0.30
C ASP A 641 -7.32 24.51 1.82
N SER A 642 -7.74 23.51 2.60
CA SER A 642 -7.77 23.59 4.06
C SER A 642 -6.37 23.70 4.64
N MET A 643 -5.44 22.84 4.19
CA MET A 643 -4.05 22.86 4.65
C MET A 643 -3.29 24.12 4.21
N ALA A 644 -3.72 24.78 3.14
CA ALA A 644 -3.14 26.05 2.71
C ALA A 644 -3.60 27.24 3.59
N ARG A 645 -4.78 27.15 4.22
CA ARG A 645 -5.37 28.22 5.03
C ARG A 645 -5.01 28.11 6.51
N GLU A 646 -4.89 26.89 7.02
CA GLU A 646 -4.66 26.63 8.44
C GLU A 646 -3.84 25.37 8.67
N LYS A 647 -3.31 25.22 9.89
CA LYS A 647 -2.54 24.03 10.27
C LYS A 647 -3.48 22.86 10.58
N CYS A 648 -3.62 21.93 9.64
CA CYS A 648 -4.46 20.75 9.80
C CYS A 648 -3.72 19.59 10.47
N HIS A 649 -4.16 19.19 11.66
CA HIS A 649 -3.53 18.13 12.44
C HIS A 649 -4.57 17.24 13.13
N SER A 650 -4.27 15.96 13.19
CA SER A 650 -4.96 14.97 14.01
C SER A 650 -4.40 15.03 15.42
N PHE A 651 -5.30 15.09 16.40
CA PHE A 651 -4.94 15.01 17.80
C PHE A 651 -5.09 13.57 18.26
N ASN A 652 -4.05 13.03 18.89
CA ASN A 652 -4.01 11.65 19.35
C ASN A 652 -3.85 11.63 20.86
N LEU A 653 -4.54 10.71 21.53
CA LEU A 653 -4.41 10.41 22.94
C LEU A 653 -3.79 9.02 23.10
N VAL A 654 -2.66 8.94 23.80
CA VAL A 654 -2.08 7.66 24.24
C VAL A 654 -2.33 7.49 25.72
N ILE A 655 -2.92 6.36 26.06
CA ILE A 655 -3.43 6.03 27.38
C ILE A 655 -2.73 4.74 27.83
N SER A 656 -2.09 4.76 28.99
CA SER A 656 -1.55 3.57 29.65
C SER A 656 -2.32 3.32 30.95
N LEU A 657 -2.83 2.09 31.08
CA LEU A 657 -3.68 1.64 32.17
C LEU A 657 -3.10 0.37 32.80
N THR A 658 -3.31 0.21 34.10
CA THR A 658 -3.03 -1.05 34.82
C THR A 658 -4.29 -1.50 35.53
N LYS A 659 -4.63 -2.78 35.42
CA LYS A 659 -5.79 -3.35 36.10
C LYS A 659 -5.56 -3.31 37.61
N ASN A 660 -6.55 -2.83 38.35
CA ASN A 660 -6.54 -2.83 39.80
C ASN A 660 -6.53 -4.27 40.35
N ALA A 661 -5.96 -4.44 41.55
CA ALA A 661 -5.82 -5.75 42.20
C ALA A 661 -7.18 -6.38 42.57
#